data_AF-A0A3C0CSS9-F1
#
_entry.id   AF-A0A3C0CSS9-F1
#
_cell.length_a   1.000
_cell.length_b   1.000
_cell.length_c   1.000
_cell.angle_alpha   90.00
_cell.angle_beta   90.00
_cell.angle_gamma   90.00
#
_symmetry.space_group_name_H-M   'P 1'
#
loop_
_entity.id
_entity.type
_entity.pdbx_description
1 polymer ?
#
loop_
_entity_poly.entity_id
_entity_poly.type
_entity_poly.pdbx_seq_one_letter_code
_entity_poly.pdbx_strand_id
1 'polypeptide(L)'
;MLRKILIIGACMLIFPCAMHPANAADMPTVEYSHTVDFEANDPVKFWVGDKMHTINFKGVTDEKSAEGRKCFKLDVTFGSSSYLYWCVPMPKPVPAEGRLKFTGKVFLGQGTTARTVQIAPTYSYLPGTVAGTCPSMCRVKDKDKWLSIQGDLVDIAMSADLRKYDWGNPELSNAGRYLTDMVIRLYGNKGDRVVLYLDDFKVEGQVPASAEYGKEIIARWAPIKARIDKRISEWENSLARSAQSIKGISAKGDVAEKLKKEIQESIFALEPRIKSIKARGAMTVKDAQQIGNSIKWIEEGISNLPALISLGNARDRKLTVTVVPPISSVPILPAEFYGVPGSRITVTAAQGEYEPASFVIHSVPGVDAVTVKAGDLNQGNKVIPAANIDIKVVKCWYQAGSAWYGITQNKLKKVMVPELLLNDDSLVKVDTEKEENYLKLSFPDGEKYVCVSNLEESAESIAKSQSVKDFPVKDSPVLLPVDIPANGIKQFWVTVKVPENASPGIYTGKIQIVSGGGDNASLTLNLKVLPFKLPKPYYDSSIYYCSVLDPRDIGSISSGSKSRTQLAAELKNMVEHGITNPITYQGFDNKELLKEHLAARAAAGMDNDPLYYLGFGPFGNVDRPREFMDFARENGIREVYFYGKDEAKGDALIQQREKWTEIHKLGGKVFVAGYKDENFKKMGDIQDLCVCAFYPYKEEAEKWHSAGRKVWCYGNPQGGVEDPEVNRRNYGLLLWQNNYDGACTFAYQYRFGNIWNDFDHPIYRDHNFTYPTVDGVIDTIA
;
A
#
# COMPACT_ATOMS: atom_id res chain seq x y z
N MET A 1 -5.73 -36.80 62.58
CA MET A 1 -4.46 -37.58 62.56
C MET A 1 -3.47 -36.85 61.68
N LEU A 2 -2.59 -36.06 62.30
CA LEU A 2 -1.46 -35.41 61.64
C LEU A 2 -0.28 -36.39 61.59
N ARG A 3 0.35 -36.55 60.42
CA ARG A 3 1.81 -36.68 60.34
C ARG A 3 2.31 -36.31 58.95
N LYS A 4 3.17 -35.29 58.95
CA LYS A 4 3.98 -34.79 57.84
C LYS A 4 4.86 -35.90 57.27
N ILE A 5 4.97 -35.98 55.95
CA ILE A 5 6.01 -36.73 55.25
C ILE A 5 7.00 -35.71 54.65
N LEU A 6 8.26 -35.98 54.90
CA LEU A 6 9.44 -35.27 54.41
C LEU A 6 10.37 -36.35 53.85
N ILE A 7 10.56 -36.41 52.52
CA ILE A 7 11.65 -37.16 51.89
C ILE A 7 12.17 -36.36 50.69
N ILE A 8 13.37 -35.78 50.89
CA ILE A 8 14.54 -35.70 50.00
C ILE A 8 14.26 -35.45 48.50
N GLY A 9 14.41 -34.18 48.08
CA GLY A 9 14.60 -33.78 46.69
C GLY A 9 16.09 -33.57 46.39
N ALA A 10 16.64 -34.35 45.46
CA ALA A 10 17.97 -34.18 44.93
C ALA A 10 17.98 -33.00 43.94
N CYS A 11 18.83 -32.01 44.23
CA CYS A 11 19.13 -30.89 43.34
C CYS A 11 19.86 -31.39 42.07
N MET A 12 19.16 -31.45 40.94
CA MET A 12 19.79 -31.27 39.63
C MET A 12 19.62 -29.81 39.21
N LEU A 13 20.67 -29.03 39.43
CA LEU A 13 20.89 -27.76 38.75
C LEU A 13 21.10 -28.03 37.26
N ILE A 14 20.01 -28.07 36.48
CA ILE A 14 20.09 -27.87 35.03
C ILE A 14 20.08 -26.36 34.83
N PHE A 15 21.28 -25.77 34.76
CA PHE A 15 21.44 -24.44 34.19
C PHE A 15 20.90 -24.49 32.75
N PRO A 16 19.92 -23.65 32.37
CA PRO A 16 19.73 -23.37 30.96
C PRO A 16 20.96 -22.59 30.53
N CYS A 17 21.91 -23.25 29.86
CA CYS A 17 22.86 -22.55 29.00
C CYS A 17 22.02 -21.80 27.96
N ALA A 18 21.68 -20.56 28.26
CA ALA A 18 21.34 -19.56 27.28
C ALA A 18 22.58 -19.42 26.40
N MET A 19 22.64 -20.20 25.32
CA MET A 19 23.53 -19.94 24.20
C MET A 19 23.18 -18.54 23.72
N HIS A 20 23.96 -17.56 24.18
CA HIS A 20 24.02 -16.28 23.51
C HIS A 20 24.41 -16.58 22.06
N PRO A 21 23.68 -16.08 21.05
CA PRO A 21 24.19 -16.13 19.70
C PRO A 21 25.55 -15.45 19.71
N ALA A 22 26.60 -16.19 19.34
CA ALA A 22 27.91 -15.62 19.16
C ALA A 22 27.76 -14.42 18.21
N ASN A 23 28.24 -13.26 18.65
CA ASN A 23 28.35 -12.11 17.76
C ASN A 23 29.12 -12.55 16.50
N ALA A 24 28.71 -12.05 15.33
CA ALA A 24 29.30 -12.35 14.02
C ALA A 24 30.81 -11.98 13.85
N ALA A 25 31.51 -11.69 14.95
CA ALA A 25 32.93 -11.34 14.99
C ALA A 25 33.89 -12.54 15.01
N ASP A 26 33.42 -13.77 15.25
CA ASP A 26 34.30 -14.94 15.51
C ASP A 26 34.35 -15.99 14.37
N MET A 27 33.74 -15.74 13.20
CA MET A 27 33.87 -16.68 12.08
C MET A 27 35.27 -16.60 11.46
N PRO A 28 35.92 -17.75 11.16
CA PRO A 28 37.21 -17.73 10.49
C PRO A 28 37.08 -17.09 9.11
N THR A 29 37.87 -16.04 8.88
CA THR A 29 37.96 -15.35 7.59
C THR A 29 39.12 -15.89 6.76
N VAL A 30 38.95 -15.86 5.44
CA VAL A 30 39.99 -16.20 4.46
C VAL A 30 40.26 -14.99 3.57
N GLU A 31 41.52 -14.84 3.14
CA GLU A 31 41.88 -13.87 2.10
C GLU A 31 41.14 -14.21 0.80
N TYR A 32 40.58 -13.18 0.17
CA TYR A 32 39.89 -13.24 -1.11
C TYR A 32 40.48 -12.18 -2.03
N SER A 33 40.83 -12.58 -3.24
CA SER A 33 41.22 -11.66 -4.31
C SER A 33 40.71 -12.20 -5.64
N HIS A 34 40.07 -11.33 -6.40
CA HIS A 34 39.63 -11.59 -7.76
C HIS A 34 39.92 -10.37 -8.63
N THR A 35 40.74 -10.57 -9.67
CA THR A 35 41.19 -9.52 -10.58
C THR A 35 40.79 -9.84 -12.00
N VAL A 36 40.31 -8.82 -12.70
CA VAL A 36 39.99 -8.80 -14.12
C VAL A 36 40.72 -7.62 -14.75
N ASP A 37 41.83 -7.93 -15.42
CA ASP A 37 42.70 -6.96 -16.10
C ASP A 37 42.24 -6.61 -17.52
N PHE A 38 41.33 -7.41 -18.10
CA PHE A 38 40.88 -7.28 -19.49
C PHE A 38 42.01 -7.33 -20.54
N GLU A 39 43.12 -8.04 -20.28
CA GLU A 39 44.23 -8.17 -21.24
C GLU A 39 43.99 -9.29 -22.27
N ALA A 40 43.47 -10.43 -21.82
CA ALA A 40 43.29 -11.62 -22.64
C ALA A 40 41.82 -11.98 -22.90
N ASN A 41 40.94 -11.73 -21.92
CA ASN A 41 39.58 -12.26 -21.91
C ASN A 41 38.53 -11.18 -21.66
N ASP A 42 37.36 -11.34 -22.28
CA ASP A 42 36.15 -10.56 -22.04
C ASP A 42 35.17 -11.36 -21.17
N PRO A 43 35.10 -11.10 -19.85
CA PRO A 43 34.15 -11.76 -18.97
C PRO A 43 32.76 -11.10 -18.96
N VAL A 44 32.56 -10.00 -19.69
CA VAL A 44 31.35 -9.17 -19.59
C VAL A 44 30.18 -9.86 -20.28
N LYS A 45 29.07 -10.04 -19.57
CA LYS A 45 27.85 -10.69 -20.08
C LYS A 45 26.69 -9.72 -20.13
N PHE A 46 25.82 -9.88 -21.13
CA PHE A 46 24.54 -9.19 -21.11
C PHE A 46 23.68 -9.77 -19.99
N TRP A 47 23.01 -8.92 -19.23
CA TRP A 47 22.23 -9.36 -18.07
C TRP A 47 20.74 -9.07 -18.22
N VAL A 48 20.36 -7.79 -18.31
CA VAL A 48 18.94 -7.36 -18.24
C VAL A 48 18.70 -6.19 -19.22
N GLY A 49 17.57 -6.23 -19.93
CA GLY A 49 17.15 -5.23 -20.91
C GLY A 49 16.58 -5.85 -22.19
N ASP A 50 16.05 -5.02 -23.08
CA ASP A 50 15.60 -5.45 -24.40
C ASP A 50 16.78 -5.81 -25.32
N LYS A 51 16.62 -6.85 -26.13
CA LYS A 51 17.63 -7.33 -27.09
C LYS A 51 17.68 -6.50 -28.38
N MET A 52 16.73 -5.59 -28.59
CA MET A 52 16.66 -4.74 -29.78
C MET A 52 17.70 -3.60 -29.80
N HIS A 53 18.78 -3.69 -29.03
CA HIS A 53 19.90 -2.75 -29.06
C HIS A 53 20.93 -3.15 -30.13
N THR A 54 21.73 -2.19 -30.59
CA THR A 54 22.82 -2.45 -31.55
C THR A 54 24.14 -2.43 -30.82
N ILE A 55 24.87 -3.55 -30.84
CA ILE A 55 26.25 -3.62 -30.36
C ILE A 55 27.15 -3.19 -31.51
N ASN A 56 27.71 -1.99 -31.44
CA ASN A 56 28.65 -1.48 -32.43
C ASN A 56 30.05 -2.10 -32.21
N PHE A 57 30.41 -2.35 -30.95
CA PHE A 57 31.61 -3.08 -30.55
C PHE A 57 31.44 -3.66 -29.14
N LYS A 58 31.95 -4.87 -28.92
CA LYS A 58 32.14 -5.43 -27.57
C LYS A 58 33.35 -6.33 -27.57
N GLY A 59 34.28 -6.10 -26.64
CA GLY A 59 35.42 -6.98 -26.43
C GLY A 59 36.63 -6.26 -25.87
N VAL A 60 37.73 -7.00 -25.76
CA VAL A 60 39.03 -6.46 -25.41
C VAL A 60 39.62 -5.68 -26.60
N THR A 61 40.24 -4.53 -26.34
CA THR A 61 40.81 -3.62 -27.34
C THR A 61 42.08 -2.95 -26.83
N ASP A 62 42.95 -2.51 -27.75
CA ASP A 62 44.13 -1.67 -27.50
C ASP A 62 43.89 -0.19 -27.82
N GLU A 63 42.66 0.21 -28.15
CA GLU A 63 42.29 1.63 -28.40
C GLU A 63 42.58 2.56 -27.21
N LYS A 64 42.48 2.00 -26.00
CA LYS A 64 42.80 2.64 -24.72
C LYS A 64 43.36 1.58 -23.78
N SER A 65 44.02 2.04 -22.73
CA SER A 65 44.42 1.22 -21.59
C SER A 65 44.63 2.16 -20.40
N ALA A 66 44.33 1.68 -19.20
CA ALA A 66 44.59 2.35 -17.95
C ALA A 66 45.76 1.68 -17.20
N GLU A 67 45.88 0.36 -17.32
CA GLU A 67 47.04 -0.45 -16.94
C GLU A 67 47.35 -1.44 -18.07
N GLY A 68 48.63 -1.80 -18.25
CA GLY A 68 49.00 -2.76 -19.30
C GLY A 68 48.93 -2.19 -20.73
N ARG A 69 48.35 -2.97 -21.65
CA ARG A 69 48.27 -2.66 -23.10
C ARG A 69 46.85 -2.66 -23.63
N LYS A 70 45.89 -3.30 -22.96
CA LYS A 70 44.51 -3.45 -23.43
C LYS A 70 43.51 -3.10 -22.34
N CYS A 71 42.25 -2.95 -22.73
CA CYS A 71 41.12 -2.81 -21.82
C CYS A 71 39.86 -3.39 -22.47
N PHE A 72 38.76 -3.48 -21.72
CA PHE A 72 37.46 -3.84 -22.30
C PHE A 72 36.76 -2.60 -22.86
N LYS A 73 36.14 -2.72 -24.03
CA LYS A 73 35.27 -1.71 -24.64
C LYS A 73 33.87 -2.26 -24.87
N LEU A 74 32.87 -1.45 -24.52
CA LEU A 74 31.46 -1.62 -24.86
C LEU A 74 30.96 -0.38 -25.59
N ASP A 75 30.61 -0.56 -26.86
CA ASP A 75 29.98 0.45 -27.71
C ASP A 75 28.61 -0.05 -28.15
N VAL A 76 27.56 0.58 -27.62
CA VAL A 76 26.18 0.13 -27.79
C VAL A 76 25.25 1.31 -28.06
N THR A 77 24.29 1.09 -28.95
CA THR A 77 23.20 2.02 -29.27
C THR A 77 21.88 1.45 -28.78
N PHE A 78 21.11 2.25 -28.05
CA PHE A 78 19.83 1.89 -27.47
C PHE A 78 18.75 1.67 -28.54
N GLY A 79 18.00 0.58 -28.36
CA GLY A 79 16.79 0.25 -29.11
C GLY A 79 15.52 0.80 -28.44
N SER A 80 14.50 -0.04 -28.29
CA SER A 80 13.23 0.31 -27.65
C SER A 80 13.28 0.43 -26.11
N SER A 81 14.21 -0.26 -25.45
CA SER A 81 14.35 -0.20 -23.98
C SER A 81 14.99 1.11 -23.51
N SER A 82 14.62 1.56 -22.32
CA SER A 82 15.23 2.71 -21.63
C SER A 82 16.41 2.36 -20.73
N TYR A 83 16.72 1.06 -20.59
CA TYR A 83 17.86 0.55 -19.80
C TYR A 83 18.51 -0.69 -20.42
N LEU A 84 19.83 -0.83 -20.25
CA LEU A 84 20.63 -1.99 -20.67
C LEU A 84 21.67 -2.29 -19.61
N TYR A 85 21.65 -3.51 -19.05
CA TYR A 85 22.59 -3.93 -18.01
C TYR A 85 23.50 -5.04 -18.50
N TRP A 86 24.78 -4.87 -18.23
CA TRP A 86 25.84 -5.85 -18.47
C TRP A 86 26.52 -6.16 -17.15
N CYS A 87 27.16 -7.31 -16.99
CA CYS A 87 27.83 -7.65 -15.74
C CYS A 87 29.18 -8.35 -15.96
N VAL A 88 30.08 -8.14 -15.00
CA VAL A 88 31.26 -8.96 -14.77
C VAL A 88 30.89 -9.93 -13.63
N PRO A 89 30.62 -11.21 -13.92
CA PRO A 89 30.20 -12.16 -12.90
C PRO A 89 31.37 -12.53 -11.98
N MET A 90 31.11 -12.67 -10.69
CA MET A 90 32.06 -13.30 -9.79
C MET A 90 32.19 -14.78 -10.13
N PRO A 91 33.39 -15.40 -10.01
CA PRO A 91 33.57 -16.82 -10.32
C PRO A 91 32.65 -17.74 -9.50
N LYS A 92 32.39 -17.33 -8.26
CA LYS A 92 31.40 -17.90 -7.34
C LYS A 92 30.83 -16.75 -6.47
N PRO A 93 29.60 -16.87 -5.96
CA PRO A 93 29.07 -15.90 -5.00
C PRO A 93 30.00 -15.75 -3.79
N VAL A 94 30.33 -14.51 -3.43
CA VAL A 94 31.32 -14.18 -2.39
C VAL A 94 30.60 -13.62 -1.17
N PRO A 95 30.84 -14.12 0.06
CA PRO A 95 30.30 -13.50 1.26
C PRO A 95 30.70 -12.02 1.35
N ALA A 96 29.71 -11.13 1.40
CA ALA A 96 29.88 -9.69 1.58
C ALA A 96 29.84 -9.33 3.08
N GLU A 97 30.69 -10.00 3.87
CA GLU A 97 30.92 -9.76 5.30
C GLU A 97 32.42 -9.78 5.59
N GLY A 98 32.83 -9.23 6.73
CA GLY A 98 34.25 -9.01 7.04
C GLY A 98 34.74 -7.71 6.39
N ARG A 99 35.73 -7.80 5.51
CA ARG A 99 36.27 -6.67 4.74
C ARG A 99 36.32 -7.06 3.28
N LEU A 100 35.58 -6.36 2.42
CA LEU A 100 35.59 -6.63 0.98
C LEU A 100 35.49 -5.31 0.22
N LYS A 101 36.46 -5.04 -0.64
CA LYS A 101 36.54 -3.78 -1.39
C LYS A 101 36.60 -4.06 -2.88
N PHE A 102 35.95 -3.19 -3.63
CA PHE A 102 36.10 -3.11 -5.07
C PHE A 102 36.96 -1.90 -5.44
N THR A 103 37.86 -2.07 -6.40
CA THR A 103 38.50 -1.00 -7.15
C THR A 103 38.46 -1.29 -8.64
N GLY A 104 38.40 -0.25 -9.47
CA GLY A 104 38.42 -0.38 -10.91
C GLY A 104 38.72 0.94 -11.60
N LYS A 105 38.88 0.90 -12.92
CA LYS A 105 39.01 2.08 -13.76
C LYS A 105 37.95 2.07 -14.86
N VAL A 106 37.40 3.25 -15.13
CA VAL A 106 36.36 3.44 -16.16
C VAL A 106 36.65 4.68 -17.00
N PHE A 107 36.42 4.58 -18.30
CA PHE A 107 36.53 5.70 -19.24
C PHE A 107 35.25 5.80 -20.05
N LEU A 108 34.65 7.00 -20.10
CA LEU A 108 33.46 7.27 -20.91
C LEU A 108 33.84 8.11 -22.13
N GLY A 109 33.62 7.60 -23.34
CA GLY A 109 33.97 8.32 -24.59
C GLY A 109 33.01 9.49 -24.88
N GLN A 110 33.51 10.54 -25.57
CA GLN A 110 32.69 11.70 -25.97
C GLN A 110 31.38 11.36 -26.64
N GLY A 111 31.42 10.36 -27.53
CA GLY A 111 30.28 9.90 -28.33
C GLY A 111 29.14 9.27 -27.51
N THR A 112 29.28 9.16 -26.18
CA THR A 112 28.19 8.74 -25.31
C THR A 112 27.13 9.83 -25.20
N THR A 113 25.91 9.55 -25.65
CA THR A 113 24.75 10.45 -25.50
C THR A 113 23.78 10.00 -24.42
N ALA A 114 23.88 8.74 -23.97
CA ALA A 114 22.98 8.21 -22.95
C ALA A 114 23.01 9.01 -21.64
N ARG A 115 21.84 9.16 -21.02
CA ARG A 115 21.62 9.99 -19.83
C ARG A 115 22.45 9.56 -18.62
N THR A 116 22.64 8.26 -18.40
CA THR A 116 23.30 7.74 -17.19
C THR A 116 24.06 6.45 -17.46
N VAL A 117 25.32 6.41 -17.02
CA VAL A 117 26.16 5.21 -16.93
C VAL A 117 26.59 5.01 -15.48
N GLN A 118 26.44 3.79 -14.97
CA GLN A 118 26.78 3.45 -13.59
C GLN A 118 27.50 2.12 -13.50
N ILE A 119 28.38 2.01 -12.52
CA ILE A 119 28.96 0.74 -12.06
C ILE A 119 28.43 0.48 -10.65
N ALA A 120 27.96 -0.74 -10.41
CA ALA A 120 27.35 -1.14 -9.15
C ALA A 120 27.63 -2.63 -8.85
N PRO A 121 27.64 -3.05 -7.59
CA PRO A 121 27.61 -4.47 -7.23
C PRO A 121 26.19 -5.05 -7.31
N THR A 122 26.10 -6.36 -7.47
CA THR A 122 24.85 -7.13 -7.39
C THR A 122 24.92 -8.11 -6.22
N TYR A 123 23.83 -8.21 -5.44
CA TYR A 123 23.76 -9.12 -4.30
C TYR A 123 22.56 -10.07 -4.32
N SER A 124 22.77 -11.24 -3.71
CA SER A 124 21.75 -12.20 -3.30
C SER A 124 21.76 -12.41 -1.78
N TYR A 125 20.57 -12.57 -1.20
CA TYR A 125 20.37 -12.73 0.25
C TYR A 125 19.75 -14.10 0.53
N LEU A 126 20.61 -15.06 0.84
CA LEU A 126 20.22 -16.45 1.07
C LEU A 126 20.07 -16.73 2.57
N PRO A 127 19.22 -17.65 3.01
CA PRO A 127 18.34 -18.53 2.25
C PRO A 127 17.03 -17.88 1.72
N GLY A 128 16.87 -16.56 1.85
CA GLY A 128 15.72 -15.81 1.33
C GLY A 128 15.54 -15.90 -0.18
N THR A 129 14.48 -15.27 -0.70
CA THR A 129 14.19 -15.27 -2.16
C THR A 129 14.83 -14.10 -2.90
N VAL A 130 15.44 -13.16 -2.18
CA VAL A 130 16.02 -11.93 -2.75
C VAL A 130 17.32 -12.23 -3.50
N ALA A 131 17.31 -11.98 -4.80
CA ALA A 131 18.49 -12.10 -5.66
C ALA A 131 18.54 -10.95 -6.67
N GLY A 132 19.74 -10.61 -7.14
CA GLY A 132 19.91 -9.61 -8.21
C GLY A 132 19.73 -8.16 -7.78
N THR A 133 19.81 -7.84 -6.48
CA THR A 133 19.68 -6.45 -6.02
C THR A 133 20.90 -5.63 -6.45
N CYS A 134 20.67 -4.42 -6.95
CA CYS A 134 21.73 -3.56 -7.51
C CYS A 134 21.77 -2.20 -6.82
N PRO A 135 22.29 -2.09 -5.59
CA PRO A 135 22.48 -0.80 -4.95
C PRO A 135 23.46 0.06 -5.75
N SER A 136 23.22 1.37 -5.78
CA SER A 136 24.10 2.30 -6.50
C SER A 136 25.45 2.44 -5.81
N MET A 137 26.53 2.38 -6.58
CA MET A 137 27.89 2.62 -6.09
C MET A 137 28.52 3.83 -6.77
N CYS A 138 28.65 3.81 -8.10
CA CYS A 138 29.28 4.91 -8.84
C CYS A 138 28.49 5.29 -10.09
N ARG A 139 28.32 6.60 -10.31
CA ARG A 139 27.83 7.17 -11.58
C ARG A 139 29.00 7.83 -12.31
N VAL A 140 29.22 7.40 -13.55
CA VAL A 140 30.28 7.92 -14.42
C VAL A 140 29.77 9.19 -15.09
N LYS A 141 30.34 10.35 -14.73
CA LYS A 141 29.90 11.67 -15.23
C LYS A 141 30.86 12.28 -16.22
N ASP A 142 32.16 12.17 -15.94
CA ASP A 142 33.16 12.82 -16.77
C ASP A 142 33.49 11.96 -18.00
N LYS A 143 33.62 12.63 -19.14
CA LYS A 143 34.00 12.01 -20.40
C LYS A 143 35.49 12.24 -20.67
N ASP A 144 36.05 11.39 -21.51
CA ASP A 144 37.40 11.48 -22.06
C ASP A 144 38.58 11.42 -21.08
N LYS A 145 38.35 10.84 -19.91
CA LYS A 145 39.44 10.51 -18.98
C LYS A 145 39.14 9.22 -18.23
N TRP A 146 40.21 8.56 -17.81
CA TRP A 146 40.12 7.44 -16.88
C TRP A 146 39.74 7.96 -15.49
N LEU A 147 38.73 7.32 -14.91
CA LEU A 147 38.27 7.56 -13.55
C LEU A 147 38.50 6.31 -12.72
N SER A 148 39.11 6.48 -11.55
CA SER A 148 39.16 5.43 -10.54
C SER A 148 37.79 5.31 -9.87
N ILE A 149 37.28 4.09 -9.78
CA ILE A 149 36.06 3.74 -9.08
C ILE A 149 36.40 2.80 -7.94
N GLN A 150 35.76 2.98 -6.79
CA GLN A 150 35.96 2.12 -5.63
C GLN A 150 34.68 2.04 -4.81
N GLY A 151 34.53 0.99 -4.01
CA GLY A 151 33.41 0.82 -3.11
C GLY A 151 33.69 -0.18 -1.99
N ASP A 152 33.13 0.09 -0.82
CA ASP A 152 33.07 -0.89 0.27
C ASP A 152 31.87 -1.82 0.01
N LEU A 153 32.17 -3.06 -0.37
CA LEU A 153 31.15 -4.01 -0.81
C LEU A 153 30.38 -4.60 0.38
N VAL A 154 30.90 -4.49 1.60
CA VAL A 154 30.19 -4.92 2.82
C VAL A 154 29.18 -3.87 3.23
N ASP A 155 29.58 -2.61 3.23
CA ASP A 155 28.69 -1.48 3.56
C ASP A 155 27.56 -1.35 2.54
N ILE A 156 27.86 -1.49 1.24
CA ILE A 156 26.85 -1.40 0.19
C ILE A 156 25.81 -2.53 0.32
N ALA A 157 26.23 -3.74 0.73
CA ALA A 157 25.32 -4.87 0.95
C ALA A 157 24.31 -4.62 2.09
N MET A 158 24.55 -3.62 2.95
CA MET A 158 23.64 -3.23 4.04
C MET A 158 22.47 -2.34 3.60
N SER A 159 22.39 -1.98 2.32
CA SER A 159 21.36 -1.05 1.82
C SER A 159 20.04 -1.73 1.40
N ALA A 160 19.97 -3.06 1.38
CA ALA A 160 18.75 -3.77 0.97
C ALA A 160 17.73 -3.90 2.11
N ASP A 161 16.45 -3.83 1.75
CA ASP A 161 15.34 -4.10 2.64
C ASP A 161 14.63 -5.39 2.23
N LEU A 162 15.00 -6.51 2.86
CA LEU A 162 14.53 -7.85 2.48
C LEU A 162 13.02 -8.02 2.62
N ARG A 163 12.41 -7.27 3.55
CA ARG A 163 10.99 -7.35 3.92
C ARG A 163 10.07 -6.88 2.80
N LYS A 164 10.59 -6.13 1.82
CA LYS A 164 9.86 -5.76 0.61
C LYS A 164 9.55 -6.96 -0.29
N TYR A 165 10.33 -8.03 -0.15
CA TYR A 165 10.31 -9.17 -1.06
C TYR A 165 9.95 -10.45 -0.33
N ASP A 166 10.58 -10.72 0.82
CA ASP A 166 10.42 -11.92 1.61
C ASP A 166 9.41 -11.75 2.74
N TRP A 167 8.50 -12.71 2.86
CA TRP A 167 7.54 -12.82 3.94
C TRP A 167 8.20 -13.37 5.21
N GLY A 168 7.60 -13.07 6.36
CA GLY A 168 8.10 -13.51 7.66
C GLY A 168 9.01 -12.48 8.32
N ASN A 169 9.03 -11.25 7.78
CA ASN A 169 9.72 -10.09 8.33
C ASN A 169 11.23 -10.35 8.61
N PRO A 170 12.02 -10.71 7.58
CA PRO A 170 13.45 -10.92 7.74
C PRO A 170 14.23 -9.60 7.82
N GLU A 171 15.16 -9.51 8.76
CA GLU A 171 16.19 -8.47 8.78
C GLU A 171 17.44 -8.92 8.01
N LEU A 172 18.32 -7.98 7.65
CA LEU A 172 19.59 -8.30 7.00
C LEU A 172 20.46 -9.25 7.85
N SER A 173 20.36 -9.15 9.17
CA SER A 173 21.03 -10.05 10.13
C SER A 173 20.55 -11.49 10.02
N ASN A 174 19.36 -11.75 9.46
CA ASN A 174 18.83 -13.10 9.28
C ASN A 174 19.38 -13.80 8.03
N ALA A 175 19.94 -13.05 7.07
CA ALA A 175 20.33 -13.59 5.77
C ALA A 175 21.84 -13.45 5.52
N GLY A 176 22.37 -14.42 4.78
CA GLY A 176 23.69 -14.35 4.18
C GLY A 176 23.71 -13.41 3.00
N ARG A 177 24.69 -12.52 2.96
CA ARG A 177 24.87 -11.52 1.90
C ARG A 177 25.95 -12.00 0.95
N TYR A 178 25.59 -12.20 -0.32
CA TYR A 178 26.52 -12.68 -1.32
C TYR A 178 26.64 -11.69 -2.47
N LEU A 179 27.85 -11.20 -2.72
CA LEU A 179 28.19 -10.51 -3.96
C LEU A 179 28.18 -11.54 -5.10
N THR A 180 27.41 -11.28 -6.15
CA THR A 180 27.32 -12.17 -7.32
C THR A 180 27.99 -11.58 -8.55
N ASP A 181 27.89 -10.26 -8.76
CA ASP A 181 28.37 -9.61 -9.97
C ASP A 181 28.79 -8.16 -9.70
N MET A 182 29.62 -7.61 -10.59
CA MET A 182 29.75 -6.17 -10.80
C MET A 182 28.98 -5.78 -12.06
N VAL A 183 27.89 -5.03 -11.92
CA VAL A 183 27.00 -4.60 -13.00
C VAL A 183 27.37 -3.23 -13.55
N ILE A 184 27.27 -3.11 -14.87
CA ILE A 184 27.32 -1.91 -15.68
C ILE A 184 25.88 -1.57 -16.06
N ARG A 185 25.34 -0.47 -15.53
CA ARG A 185 23.97 -0.03 -15.80
C ARG A 185 23.95 1.18 -16.72
N LEU A 186 23.33 1.01 -17.87
CA LEU A 186 23.17 2.05 -18.88
C LEU A 186 21.70 2.47 -18.92
N TYR A 187 21.45 3.77 -18.96
CA TYR A 187 20.12 4.34 -19.14
C TYR A 187 20.15 5.42 -20.22
N GLY A 188 19.25 5.30 -21.20
CA GLY A 188 19.15 6.17 -22.37
C GLY A 188 17.80 6.03 -23.04
N ASN A 189 17.58 6.80 -24.10
CA ASN A 189 16.43 6.70 -24.98
C ASN A 189 16.80 5.95 -26.27
N LYS A 190 15.80 5.59 -27.08
CA LYS A 190 16.03 5.01 -28.41
C LYS A 190 16.98 5.88 -29.23
N GLY A 191 18.03 5.27 -29.76
CA GLY A 191 19.07 5.93 -30.54
C GLY A 191 20.23 6.50 -29.73
N ASP A 192 20.12 6.57 -28.39
CA ASP A 192 21.25 6.99 -27.57
C ASP A 192 22.41 5.99 -27.68
N ARG A 193 23.64 6.50 -27.66
CA ARG A 193 24.85 5.69 -27.72
C ARG A 193 25.62 5.74 -26.41
N VAL A 194 26.30 4.64 -26.07
CA VAL A 194 27.29 4.56 -25.00
C VAL A 194 28.58 4.00 -25.57
N VAL A 195 29.71 4.66 -25.30
CA VAL A 195 31.05 4.15 -25.55
C VAL A 195 31.81 4.13 -24.23
N LEU A 196 31.95 2.95 -23.65
CA LEU A 196 32.50 2.71 -22.31
C LEU A 196 33.74 1.84 -22.41
N TYR A 197 34.79 2.19 -21.65
CA TYR A 197 35.95 1.33 -21.45
C TYR A 197 36.13 1.00 -19.97
N LEU A 198 36.53 -0.23 -19.68
CA LEU A 198 36.73 -0.75 -18.32
C LEU A 198 38.10 -1.40 -18.22
N ASP A 199 38.76 -1.19 -17.10
CA ASP A 199 40.10 -1.72 -16.84
C ASP A 199 40.34 -1.92 -15.33
N ASP A 200 41.29 -2.77 -14.98
CA ASP A 200 41.80 -3.03 -13.62
C ASP A 200 40.73 -3.33 -12.55
N PHE A 201 39.77 -4.21 -12.85
CA PHE A 201 38.71 -4.58 -11.89
C PHE A 201 39.26 -5.52 -10.83
N LYS A 202 39.29 -5.09 -9.57
CA LYS A 202 39.78 -5.87 -8.43
C LYS A 202 38.73 -5.92 -7.33
N VAL A 203 38.47 -7.12 -6.81
CA VAL A 203 37.64 -7.37 -5.62
C VAL A 203 38.51 -8.10 -4.62
N GLU A 204 38.83 -7.45 -3.50
CA GLU A 204 39.84 -7.96 -2.55
C GLU A 204 39.44 -7.72 -1.10
N GLY A 205 39.88 -8.60 -0.21
CA GLY A 205 39.75 -8.44 1.23
C GLY A 205 39.71 -9.76 1.99
N GLN A 206 39.16 -9.74 3.20
CA GLN A 206 39.02 -10.90 4.07
C GLN A 206 37.54 -11.19 4.31
N VAL A 207 37.08 -12.36 3.86
CA VAL A 207 35.66 -12.77 3.90
C VAL A 207 35.49 -14.06 4.71
N PRO A 208 34.32 -14.32 5.31
CA PRO A 208 34.05 -15.59 5.98
C PRO A 208 34.34 -16.81 5.09
N ALA A 209 34.89 -17.87 5.68
CA ALA A 209 35.06 -19.14 5.00
C ALA A 209 33.71 -19.70 4.52
N SER A 210 33.57 -19.96 3.22
CA SER A 210 32.28 -20.24 2.57
C SER A 210 31.47 -21.38 3.20
N ALA A 211 32.14 -22.45 3.65
CA ALA A 211 31.49 -23.60 4.28
C ALA A 211 30.89 -23.27 5.66
N GLU A 212 31.61 -22.49 6.48
CA GLU A 212 31.14 -22.08 7.80
C GLU A 212 30.06 -21.00 7.68
N TYR A 213 30.25 -20.06 6.74
CA TYR A 213 29.24 -19.04 6.45
C TYR A 213 27.91 -19.66 6.00
N GLY A 214 27.95 -20.71 5.17
CA GLY A 214 26.76 -21.45 4.74
C GLY A 214 25.96 -22.07 5.90
N LYS A 215 26.64 -22.61 6.92
CA LYS A 215 25.97 -23.16 8.13
C LYS A 215 25.35 -22.04 8.96
N GLU A 216 26.10 -20.98 9.16
CA GLU A 216 25.70 -19.82 9.97
C GLU A 216 24.44 -19.16 9.40
N ILE A 217 24.36 -18.95 8.09
CA ILE A 217 23.20 -18.27 7.48
C ILE A 217 21.92 -19.12 7.58
N ILE A 218 22.04 -20.45 7.60
CA ILE A 218 20.90 -21.35 7.84
C ILE A 218 20.40 -21.17 9.27
N ALA A 219 21.31 -21.07 10.24
CA ALA A 219 20.97 -20.82 11.65
C ALA A 219 20.29 -19.44 11.82
N ARG A 220 20.84 -18.39 11.20
CA ARG A 220 20.28 -17.04 11.19
C ARG A 220 18.88 -16.96 10.58
N TRP A 221 18.59 -17.80 9.58
CA TRP A 221 17.30 -17.86 8.89
C TRP A 221 16.26 -18.76 9.59
N ALA A 222 16.68 -19.63 10.50
CA ALA A 222 15.79 -20.60 11.16
C ALA A 222 14.54 -19.97 11.80
N PRO A 223 14.59 -18.80 12.47
CA PRO A 223 13.39 -18.13 12.98
C PRO A 223 12.40 -17.72 11.89
N ILE A 224 12.89 -17.28 10.73
CA ILE A 224 12.06 -16.91 9.57
C ILE A 224 11.39 -18.15 9.00
N LYS A 225 12.18 -19.21 8.78
CA LYS A 225 11.68 -20.49 8.32
C LYS A 225 10.60 -21.05 9.25
N ALA A 226 10.77 -20.97 10.57
CA ALA A 226 9.78 -21.43 11.54
C ALA A 226 8.43 -20.70 11.40
N ARG A 227 8.45 -19.38 11.14
CA ARG A 227 7.24 -18.61 10.84
C ARG A 227 6.57 -19.06 9.55
N ILE A 228 7.37 -19.31 8.50
CA ILE A 228 6.90 -19.81 7.20
C ILE A 228 6.26 -21.18 7.36
N ASP A 229 6.94 -22.11 8.04
CA ASP A 229 6.44 -23.48 8.26
C ASP A 229 5.11 -23.46 9.02
N LYS A 230 4.99 -22.63 10.07
CA LYS A 230 3.72 -22.46 10.80
C LYS A 230 2.59 -22.01 9.87
N ARG A 231 2.85 -20.98 9.04
CA ARG A 231 1.85 -20.45 8.11
C ARG A 231 1.45 -21.47 7.04
N ILE A 232 2.42 -22.23 6.54
CA ILE A 232 2.18 -23.33 5.61
C ILE A 232 1.29 -24.40 6.26
N SER A 233 1.56 -24.78 7.52
CA SER A 233 0.71 -25.75 8.22
C SER A 233 -0.73 -25.26 8.40
N GLU A 234 -0.95 -23.96 8.67
CA GLU A 234 -2.28 -23.36 8.70
C GLU A 234 -3.01 -23.53 7.35
N TRP A 235 -2.31 -23.26 6.25
CA TRP A 235 -2.86 -23.41 4.90
C TRP A 235 -3.11 -24.87 4.50
N GLU A 236 -2.18 -25.78 4.78
CA GLU A 236 -2.34 -27.22 4.54
C GLU A 236 -3.58 -27.75 5.28
N ASN A 237 -3.78 -27.33 6.53
CA ASN A 237 -4.96 -27.69 7.33
C ASN A 237 -6.26 -27.10 6.76
N SER A 238 -6.25 -25.83 6.33
CA SER A 238 -7.42 -25.21 5.70
C SER A 238 -7.79 -25.92 4.40
N LEU A 239 -6.83 -26.15 3.51
CA LEU A 239 -7.07 -26.85 2.24
C LEU A 239 -7.57 -28.27 2.44
N ALA A 240 -7.02 -29.02 3.41
CA ALA A 240 -7.49 -30.36 3.73
C ALA A 240 -8.97 -30.35 4.19
N ARG A 241 -9.35 -29.41 5.07
CA ARG A 241 -10.74 -29.24 5.52
C ARG A 241 -11.65 -28.85 4.35
N SER A 242 -11.21 -27.94 3.50
CA SER A 242 -11.95 -27.49 2.32
C SER A 242 -12.16 -28.63 1.30
N ALA A 243 -11.11 -29.40 1.01
CA ALA A 243 -11.16 -30.56 0.13
C ALA A 243 -12.11 -31.65 0.66
N GLN A 244 -12.17 -31.85 1.99
CA GLN A 244 -13.13 -32.75 2.61
C GLN A 244 -14.57 -32.20 2.53
N SER A 245 -14.76 -30.93 2.86
CA SER A 245 -16.07 -30.28 2.88
C SER A 245 -16.72 -30.29 1.50
N ILE A 246 -15.97 -29.99 0.44
CA ILE A 246 -16.50 -29.91 -0.92
C ILE A 246 -16.89 -31.27 -1.52
N LYS A 247 -16.25 -32.37 -1.10
CA LYS A 247 -16.61 -33.73 -1.56
C LYS A 247 -18.05 -34.10 -1.17
N GLY A 248 -18.51 -33.65 -0.01
CA GLY A 248 -19.84 -33.96 0.53
C GLY A 248 -20.98 -33.13 -0.08
N ILE A 249 -20.67 -32.10 -0.86
CA ILE A 249 -21.69 -31.18 -1.40
C ILE A 249 -22.18 -31.67 -2.77
N SER A 250 -23.45 -32.05 -2.87
CA SER A 250 -24.10 -32.32 -4.16
C SER A 250 -24.54 -30.99 -4.78
N ALA A 251 -23.70 -30.42 -5.64
CA ALA A 251 -24.07 -29.27 -6.45
C ALA A 251 -25.04 -29.72 -7.55
N LYS A 252 -26.22 -29.09 -7.61
CA LYS A 252 -27.18 -29.25 -8.71
C LYS A 252 -27.45 -27.87 -9.29
N GLY A 253 -27.27 -27.72 -10.60
CA GLY A 253 -27.50 -26.47 -11.34
C GLY A 253 -26.20 -25.78 -11.78
N ASP A 254 -26.25 -25.17 -12.97
CA ASP A 254 -25.08 -24.72 -13.74
C ASP A 254 -24.10 -23.83 -12.95
N VAL A 255 -24.62 -22.88 -12.15
CA VAL A 255 -23.78 -21.96 -11.35
C VAL A 255 -23.11 -22.67 -10.16
N ALA A 256 -23.84 -23.53 -9.45
CA ALA A 256 -23.30 -24.27 -8.31
C ALA A 256 -22.25 -25.31 -8.75
N GLU A 257 -22.49 -25.97 -9.88
CA GLU A 257 -21.55 -26.94 -10.47
C GLU A 257 -20.27 -26.26 -10.96
N LYS A 258 -20.41 -25.10 -11.62
CA LYS A 258 -19.26 -24.28 -12.03
C LYS A 258 -18.41 -23.85 -10.83
N LEU A 259 -19.01 -23.23 -9.80
CA LEU A 259 -18.28 -22.80 -8.62
C LEU A 259 -17.60 -23.98 -7.90
N LYS A 260 -18.30 -25.11 -7.75
CA LYS A 260 -17.73 -26.32 -7.14
C LYS A 260 -16.49 -26.78 -7.90
N LYS A 261 -16.55 -26.80 -9.24
CA LYS A 261 -15.43 -27.18 -10.10
C LYS A 261 -14.25 -26.22 -9.95
N GLU A 262 -14.49 -24.90 -9.99
CA GLU A 262 -13.46 -23.88 -9.83
C GLU A 262 -12.77 -23.98 -8.46
N ILE A 263 -13.53 -24.25 -7.38
CA ILE A 263 -12.95 -24.48 -6.06
C ILE A 263 -12.06 -25.74 -6.05
N GLN A 264 -12.50 -26.83 -6.68
CA GLN A 264 -11.70 -28.05 -6.77
C GLN A 264 -10.40 -27.84 -7.56
N GLU A 265 -10.46 -27.11 -8.68
CA GLU A 265 -9.30 -26.75 -9.49
C GLU A 265 -8.33 -25.84 -8.71
N SER A 266 -8.87 -24.86 -7.96
CA SER A 266 -8.08 -23.96 -7.12
C SER A 266 -7.36 -24.71 -5.99
N ILE A 267 -8.04 -25.62 -5.30
CA ILE A 267 -7.41 -26.49 -4.28
C ILE A 267 -6.25 -27.28 -4.91
N PHE A 268 -6.49 -27.92 -6.06
CA PHE A 268 -5.47 -28.71 -6.77
C PHE A 268 -4.26 -27.86 -7.21
N ALA A 269 -4.49 -26.62 -7.65
CA ALA A 269 -3.43 -25.71 -8.08
C ALA A 269 -2.58 -25.17 -6.92
N LEU A 270 -3.13 -25.05 -5.71
CA LEU A 270 -2.43 -24.49 -4.55
C LEU A 270 -1.48 -25.49 -3.88
N GLU A 271 -1.82 -26.77 -3.83
CA GLU A 271 -0.99 -27.82 -3.23
C GLU A 271 0.47 -27.83 -3.72
N PRO A 272 0.76 -27.86 -5.04
CA PRO A 272 2.14 -27.86 -5.52
C PRO A 272 2.87 -26.54 -5.23
N ARG A 273 2.16 -25.41 -5.20
CA ARG A 273 2.75 -24.10 -4.85
C ARG A 273 3.20 -24.09 -3.39
N ILE A 274 2.35 -24.51 -2.47
CA ILE A 274 2.66 -24.60 -1.03
C ILE A 274 3.82 -25.57 -0.79
N LYS A 275 3.82 -26.73 -1.46
CA LYS A 275 4.91 -27.71 -1.37
C LYS A 275 6.25 -27.13 -1.84
N SER A 276 6.26 -26.36 -2.93
CA SER A 276 7.46 -25.68 -3.43
C SER A 276 8.02 -24.67 -2.42
N ILE A 277 7.15 -23.85 -1.82
CA ILE A 277 7.54 -22.89 -0.78
C ILE A 277 8.11 -23.61 0.45
N LYS A 278 7.47 -24.69 0.89
CA LYS A 278 7.92 -25.53 2.02
C LYS A 278 9.31 -26.12 1.77
N ALA A 279 9.55 -26.65 0.57
CA ALA A 279 10.83 -27.22 0.18
C ALA A 279 11.94 -26.17 0.12
N ARG A 280 11.61 -24.96 -0.36
CA ARG A 280 12.56 -23.83 -0.42
C ARG A 280 12.86 -23.25 0.97
N GLY A 281 11.92 -23.28 1.92
CA GLY A 281 12.08 -22.67 3.24
C GLY A 281 12.08 -21.14 3.23
N ALA A 282 11.68 -20.54 2.11
CA ALA A 282 11.55 -19.10 1.91
C ALA A 282 10.29 -18.80 1.08
N MET A 283 9.61 -17.70 1.41
CA MET A 283 8.32 -17.32 0.85
C MET A 283 8.33 -15.83 0.52
N THR A 284 7.86 -15.45 -0.67
CA THR A 284 7.72 -14.03 -0.99
C THR A 284 6.47 -13.44 -0.31
N VAL A 285 6.44 -12.12 -0.09
CA VAL A 285 5.23 -11.41 0.38
C VAL A 285 4.06 -11.65 -0.58
N LYS A 286 4.33 -11.63 -1.89
CA LYS A 286 3.35 -11.88 -2.94
C LYS A 286 2.79 -13.31 -2.90
N ASP A 287 3.64 -14.32 -2.69
CA ASP A 287 3.19 -15.71 -2.51
C ASP A 287 2.19 -15.82 -1.35
N ALA A 288 2.54 -15.20 -0.22
CA ALA A 288 1.73 -15.30 1.00
C ALA A 288 0.36 -14.63 0.84
N GLN A 289 0.32 -13.47 0.18
CA GLN A 289 -0.91 -12.76 -0.13
C GLN A 289 -1.79 -13.55 -1.09
N GLN A 290 -1.23 -14.01 -2.21
CA GLN A 290 -1.98 -14.74 -3.22
C GLN A 290 -2.56 -16.06 -2.68
N ILE A 291 -1.75 -16.86 -1.98
CA ILE A 291 -2.21 -18.13 -1.40
C ILE A 291 -3.25 -17.87 -0.31
N GLY A 292 -3.00 -16.89 0.57
CA GLY A 292 -3.96 -16.52 1.61
C GLY A 292 -5.33 -16.13 1.04
N ASN A 293 -5.35 -15.31 -0.01
CA ASN A 293 -6.57 -14.86 -0.66
C ASN A 293 -7.30 -16.01 -1.36
N SER A 294 -6.58 -16.88 -2.08
CA SER A 294 -7.19 -18.04 -2.72
C SER A 294 -7.81 -19.01 -1.70
N ILE A 295 -7.16 -19.22 -0.55
CA ILE A 295 -7.72 -20.06 0.52
C ILE A 295 -8.99 -19.43 1.10
N LYS A 296 -8.98 -18.12 1.37
CA LYS A 296 -10.17 -17.41 1.85
C LYS A 296 -11.33 -17.52 0.86
N TRP A 297 -11.07 -17.30 -0.43
CA TRP A 297 -12.06 -17.48 -1.50
C TRP A 297 -12.60 -18.92 -1.56
N ILE A 298 -11.75 -19.94 -1.40
CA ILE A 298 -12.17 -21.35 -1.33
C ILE A 298 -13.13 -21.57 -0.13
N GLU A 299 -12.75 -21.11 1.07
CA GLU A 299 -13.54 -21.29 2.28
C GLU A 299 -14.91 -20.58 2.17
N GLU A 300 -14.92 -19.35 1.66
CA GLU A 300 -16.15 -18.59 1.38
C GLU A 300 -17.01 -19.27 0.30
N GLY A 301 -16.41 -19.70 -0.80
CA GLY A 301 -17.10 -20.41 -1.87
C GLY A 301 -17.77 -21.70 -1.39
N ILE A 302 -17.09 -22.48 -0.55
CA ILE A 302 -17.68 -23.68 0.08
C ILE A 302 -18.87 -23.31 0.98
N SER A 303 -18.75 -22.24 1.77
CA SER A 303 -19.84 -21.73 2.60
C SER A 303 -21.04 -21.24 1.77
N ASN A 304 -20.80 -20.77 0.54
CA ASN A 304 -21.84 -20.27 -0.37
C ASN A 304 -22.48 -21.39 -1.20
N LEU A 305 -21.86 -22.57 -1.36
CA LEU A 305 -22.44 -23.64 -2.19
C LEU A 305 -23.85 -24.10 -1.75
N PRO A 306 -24.16 -24.31 -0.46
CA PRO A 306 -25.52 -24.66 -0.02
C PRO A 306 -26.57 -23.63 -0.46
N ALA A 307 -26.19 -22.36 -0.47
CA ALA A 307 -27.02 -21.26 -0.95
C ALA A 307 -27.40 -21.43 -2.40
N LEU A 308 -26.37 -21.58 -3.25
CA LEU A 308 -26.49 -21.72 -4.68
C LEU A 308 -27.34 -22.94 -5.05
N ILE A 309 -27.18 -24.03 -4.31
CA ILE A 309 -27.99 -25.24 -4.49
C ILE A 309 -29.46 -24.96 -4.16
N SER A 310 -29.76 -24.27 -3.05
CA SER A 310 -31.12 -23.85 -2.73
C SER A 310 -31.70 -22.90 -3.79
N LEU A 311 -30.88 -22.10 -4.46
CA LEU A 311 -31.30 -21.15 -5.49
C LEU A 311 -31.51 -21.77 -6.87
N GLY A 312 -30.70 -22.76 -7.25
CA GLY A 312 -30.93 -23.56 -8.45
C GLY A 312 -32.28 -24.29 -8.42
N ASN A 313 -32.79 -24.58 -7.22
CA ASN A 313 -34.12 -25.14 -6.99
C ASN A 313 -35.24 -24.07 -6.92
N ALA A 314 -34.89 -22.78 -6.94
CA ALA A 314 -35.80 -21.64 -6.80
C ALA A 314 -35.90 -20.80 -8.09
N ARG A 315 -35.95 -21.45 -9.26
CA ARG A 315 -36.06 -20.81 -10.60
C ARG A 315 -37.20 -19.78 -10.72
N ASP A 316 -38.16 -19.78 -9.80
CA ASP A 316 -39.29 -18.85 -9.76
C ASP A 316 -39.01 -17.54 -8.96
N ARG A 317 -37.89 -17.44 -8.23
CA ARG A 317 -37.53 -16.21 -7.47
C ARG A 317 -36.65 -15.28 -8.31
N LYS A 318 -37.21 -14.15 -8.74
CA LYS A 318 -36.49 -13.13 -9.53
C LYS A 318 -35.45 -12.34 -8.72
N LEU A 319 -35.65 -12.21 -7.41
CA LEU A 319 -34.72 -11.54 -6.49
C LEU A 319 -34.23 -12.52 -5.44
N THR A 320 -32.90 -12.58 -5.28
CA THR A 320 -32.26 -13.32 -4.22
C THR A 320 -31.33 -12.42 -3.46
N VAL A 321 -31.34 -12.51 -2.13
CA VAL A 321 -30.53 -11.65 -1.26
C VAL A 321 -29.61 -12.50 -0.40
N THR A 322 -28.33 -12.17 -0.37
CA THR A 322 -27.32 -12.79 0.48
C THR A 322 -26.62 -11.74 1.32
N VAL A 323 -26.13 -12.14 2.49
CA VAL A 323 -25.34 -11.28 3.37
C VAL A 323 -23.87 -11.58 3.18
N VAL A 324 -23.06 -10.53 3.11
CA VAL A 324 -21.60 -10.60 2.94
C VAL A 324 -20.92 -9.78 4.05
N PRO A 325 -19.69 -10.15 4.46
CA PRO A 325 -18.89 -9.27 5.29
C PRO A 325 -18.63 -7.95 4.53
N PRO A 326 -18.91 -6.77 5.12
CA PRO A 326 -18.61 -5.49 4.46
C PRO A 326 -17.11 -5.29 4.29
N ILE A 327 -16.32 -5.67 5.29
CA ILE A 327 -14.86 -5.50 5.31
C ILE A 327 -14.21 -6.85 5.00
N SER A 328 -13.75 -7.02 3.77
CA SER A 328 -13.14 -8.26 3.28
C SER A 328 -12.07 -7.98 2.22
N SER A 329 -10.98 -8.76 2.25
CA SER A 329 -10.00 -8.82 1.15
C SER A 329 -10.50 -9.52 -0.12
N VAL A 330 -11.74 -10.02 -0.14
CA VAL A 330 -12.35 -10.66 -1.31
C VAL A 330 -13.22 -9.62 -2.05
N PRO A 331 -12.85 -9.22 -3.27
CA PRO A 331 -13.66 -8.30 -4.05
C PRO A 331 -14.95 -8.98 -4.53
N ILE A 332 -16.08 -8.29 -4.40
CA ILE A 332 -17.39 -8.73 -4.89
C ILE A 332 -17.60 -8.19 -6.31
N LEU A 333 -17.57 -9.07 -7.32
CA LEU A 333 -17.61 -8.70 -8.73
C LEU A 333 -18.96 -9.02 -9.42
N PRO A 334 -19.34 -8.33 -10.51
CA PRO A 334 -20.71 -8.40 -11.06
C PRO A 334 -21.20 -9.76 -11.61
N ALA A 335 -20.32 -10.75 -11.80
CA ALA A 335 -20.61 -11.99 -12.52
C ALA A 335 -20.41 -13.28 -11.71
N GLU A 336 -20.16 -13.17 -10.41
CA GLU A 336 -19.98 -14.30 -9.49
C GLU A 336 -21.09 -14.32 -8.42
N PHE A 337 -21.17 -15.41 -7.66
CA PHE A 337 -22.11 -15.52 -6.54
C PHE A 337 -21.39 -15.39 -5.20
N TYR A 338 -21.84 -14.45 -4.37
CA TYR A 338 -21.26 -14.15 -3.06
C TYR A 338 -22.30 -14.21 -1.94
N GLY A 339 -21.78 -14.50 -0.75
CA GLY A 339 -22.51 -14.39 0.50
C GLY A 339 -23.40 -15.57 0.83
N VAL A 340 -23.89 -15.54 2.07
CA VAL A 340 -24.76 -16.58 2.61
C VAL A 340 -26.22 -16.09 2.57
N PRO A 341 -27.18 -16.89 2.10
CA PRO A 341 -28.59 -16.57 2.18
C PRO A 341 -28.97 -16.32 3.61
N GLY A 342 -29.51 -15.15 3.82
CA GLY A 342 -29.95 -14.72 5.12
C GLY A 342 -31.06 -13.72 4.92
N SER A 343 -32.09 -13.82 5.75
CA SER A 343 -33.10 -12.77 5.89
C SER A 343 -32.71 -11.76 6.96
N ARG A 344 -31.45 -11.78 7.42
CA ARG A 344 -30.98 -11.02 8.59
C ARG A 344 -29.52 -10.59 8.47
N ILE A 345 -29.28 -9.32 8.71
CA ILE A 345 -27.97 -8.71 8.98
C ILE A 345 -27.90 -8.39 10.47
N THR A 346 -26.77 -8.64 11.11
CA THR A 346 -26.55 -8.30 12.53
C THR A 346 -25.35 -7.36 12.65
N VAL A 347 -25.56 -6.23 13.33
CA VAL A 347 -24.55 -5.21 13.63
C VAL A 347 -24.48 -5.04 15.15
N THR A 348 -23.27 -4.82 15.68
CA THR A 348 -23.06 -4.48 17.09
C THR A 348 -22.23 -3.22 17.16
N ALA A 349 -22.70 -2.22 17.92
CA ALA A 349 -22.04 -0.92 18.00
C ALA A 349 -22.26 -0.28 19.39
N ALA A 350 -21.32 0.57 19.80
CA ALA A 350 -21.45 1.47 20.93
C ALA A 350 -22.33 2.68 20.59
N GLN A 351 -22.71 3.44 21.61
CA GLN A 351 -23.38 4.72 21.42
C GLN A 351 -22.45 5.71 20.71
N GLY A 352 -22.94 6.40 19.68
CA GLY A 352 -22.16 7.33 18.86
C GLY A 352 -21.33 6.69 17.75
N GLU A 353 -21.24 5.36 17.71
CA GLU A 353 -20.39 4.63 16.74
C GLU A 353 -21.07 4.48 15.37
N TYR A 354 -20.24 4.41 14.33
CA TYR A 354 -20.63 4.05 12.97
C TYR A 354 -20.16 2.63 12.69
N GLU A 355 -21.06 1.76 12.23
CA GLU A 355 -20.69 0.39 11.86
C GLU A 355 -21.24 0.00 10.48
N PRO A 356 -20.42 -0.60 9.61
CA PRO A 356 -20.85 -1.03 8.30
C PRO A 356 -21.52 -2.41 8.33
N ALA A 357 -22.37 -2.64 7.35
CA ALA A 357 -22.90 -3.93 6.95
C ALA A 357 -23.00 -3.98 5.42
N SER A 358 -23.10 -5.19 4.85
CA SER A 358 -23.27 -5.31 3.40
C SER A 358 -24.09 -6.54 3.03
N PHE A 359 -24.77 -6.44 1.90
CA PHE A 359 -25.52 -7.52 1.29
C PHE A 359 -25.46 -7.43 -0.23
N VAL A 360 -25.78 -8.53 -0.89
CA VAL A 360 -25.77 -8.65 -2.35
C VAL A 360 -27.15 -9.09 -2.82
N ILE A 361 -27.64 -8.43 -3.87
CA ILE A 361 -28.83 -8.86 -4.61
C ILE A 361 -28.36 -9.59 -5.88
N HIS A 362 -28.90 -10.78 -6.09
CA HIS A 362 -28.66 -11.63 -7.26
C HIS A 362 -29.91 -11.70 -8.11
N SER A 363 -29.74 -11.66 -9.43
CA SER A 363 -30.82 -11.85 -10.38
C SER A 363 -30.44 -12.85 -11.47
N VAL A 364 -31.24 -13.91 -11.60
CA VAL A 364 -31.11 -14.87 -12.72
C VAL A 364 -31.72 -14.30 -14.01
N PRO A 365 -32.98 -13.82 -14.03
CA PRO A 365 -33.58 -13.31 -15.26
C PRO A 365 -33.17 -11.88 -15.62
N GLY A 366 -32.50 -11.16 -14.71
CA GLY A 366 -32.33 -9.72 -14.77
C GLY A 366 -33.55 -8.99 -14.19
N VAL A 367 -33.31 -7.86 -13.55
CA VAL A 367 -34.35 -7.01 -12.94
C VAL A 367 -33.99 -5.55 -13.09
N ASP A 368 -34.97 -4.75 -13.49
CA ASP A 368 -34.80 -3.31 -13.68
C ASP A 368 -35.36 -2.53 -12.47
N ALA A 369 -34.81 -1.34 -12.27
CA ALA A 369 -35.28 -0.35 -11.30
C ALA A 369 -35.47 -0.91 -9.88
N VAL A 370 -34.48 -1.66 -9.37
CA VAL A 370 -34.47 -2.16 -7.99
C VAL A 370 -34.25 -1.00 -7.03
N THR A 371 -35.22 -0.78 -6.15
CA THR A 371 -35.14 0.19 -5.05
C THR A 371 -34.83 -0.51 -3.74
N VAL A 372 -34.00 0.14 -2.91
CA VAL A 372 -33.61 -0.34 -1.58
C VAL A 372 -33.86 0.76 -0.56
N LYS A 373 -34.60 0.45 0.50
CA LYS A 373 -34.94 1.43 1.56
C LYS A 373 -34.89 0.81 2.94
N ALA A 374 -34.19 1.47 3.86
CA ALA A 374 -34.26 1.13 5.28
C ALA A 374 -35.51 1.74 5.94
N GLY A 375 -36.13 1.01 6.86
CA GLY A 375 -37.07 1.55 7.83
C GLY A 375 -36.40 1.79 9.18
N ASP A 376 -37.15 2.39 10.11
CA ASP A 376 -36.70 2.63 11.48
C ASP A 376 -36.27 1.34 12.20
N LEU A 377 -35.26 1.44 13.06
CA LEU A 377 -34.92 0.35 13.98
C LEU A 377 -35.69 0.56 15.29
N ASN A 378 -36.39 -0.46 15.73
CA ASN A 378 -37.29 -0.40 16.88
C ASN A 378 -36.85 -1.34 18.00
N GLN A 379 -36.88 -0.84 19.23
CA GLN A 379 -36.74 -1.60 20.47
C GLN A 379 -37.92 -1.24 21.40
N GLY A 380 -39.04 -1.96 21.26
CA GLY A 380 -40.29 -1.58 21.92
C GLY A 380 -40.72 -0.18 21.47
N ASN A 381 -40.86 0.76 22.41
CA ASN A 381 -41.22 2.15 22.11
C ASN A 381 -40.01 3.05 21.75
N LYS A 382 -38.80 2.50 21.72
CA LYS A 382 -37.57 3.26 21.42
C LYS A 382 -37.25 3.11 19.93
N VAL A 383 -36.88 4.22 19.30
CA VAL A 383 -36.68 4.29 17.84
C VAL A 383 -35.31 4.88 17.53
N ILE A 384 -34.58 4.22 16.63
CA ILE A 384 -33.47 4.82 15.87
C ILE A 384 -34.02 5.09 14.46
N PRO A 385 -34.14 6.36 14.04
CA PRO A 385 -34.76 6.72 12.76
C PRO A 385 -34.03 6.11 11.56
N ALA A 386 -34.75 5.84 10.47
CA ALA A 386 -34.17 5.38 9.21
C ALA A 386 -33.08 6.32 8.65
N ALA A 387 -33.13 7.61 8.98
CA ALA A 387 -32.11 8.59 8.60
C ALA A 387 -30.72 8.32 9.21
N ASN A 388 -30.63 7.44 10.22
CA ASN A 388 -29.37 6.95 10.79
C ASN A 388 -28.81 5.73 10.04
N ILE A 389 -29.46 5.30 8.96
CA ILE A 389 -29.08 4.15 8.15
C ILE A 389 -28.86 4.65 6.73
N ASP A 390 -27.60 4.82 6.34
CA ASP A 390 -27.24 5.16 4.97
C ASP A 390 -27.06 3.88 4.15
N ILE A 391 -27.59 3.87 2.92
CA ILE A 391 -27.43 2.74 2.00
C ILE A 391 -26.91 3.26 0.67
N LYS A 392 -25.80 2.68 0.21
CA LYS A 392 -25.13 3.01 -1.04
C LYS A 392 -24.99 1.77 -1.90
N VAL A 393 -25.02 1.94 -3.21
CA VAL A 393 -24.61 0.88 -4.14
C VAL A 393 -23.08 0.84 -4.21
N VAL A 394 -22.49 -0.36 -4.18
CA VAL A 394 -21.04 -0.53 -4.40
C VAL A 394 -20.80 -0.70 -5.89
N LYS A 395 -20.15 0.28 -6.51
CA LYS A 395 -19.89 0.29 -7.94
C LYS A 395 -18.59 -0.45 -8.26
N CYS A 396 -18.71 -1.42 -9.14
CA CYS A 396 -17.57 -2.01 -9.83
C CYS A 396 -17.23 -1.21 -11.09
N TRP A 397 -15.94 -0.94 -11.30
CA TRP A 397 -15.42 -0.25 -12.49
C TRP A 397 -14.00 -0.71 -12.83
N TYR A 398 -13.51 -0.44 -14.04
CA TYR A 398 -12.19 -0.90 -14.48
C TYR A 398 -11.06 -0.03 -13.93
N GLN A 399 -10.01 -0.66 -13.43
CA GLN A 399 -8.81 -0.02 -12.91
C GLN A 399 -7.54 -0.70 -13.45
N ALA A 400 -6.38 -0.10 -13.23
CA ALA A 400 -5.10 -0.63 -13.66
C ALA A 400 -4.81 -1.98 -13.00
N GLY A 401 -4.11 -2.89 -13.69
CA GLY A 401 -3.98 -4.30 -13.32
C GLY A 401 -3.21 -4.62 -12.04
N SER A 402 -2.84 -3.62 -11.26
CA SER A 402 -2.23 -3.71 -9.92
C SER A 402 -3.24 -3.46 -8.79
N ALA A 403 -4.38 -2.82 -9.07
CA ALA A 403 -5.57 -2.94 -8.23
C ALA A 403 -5.85 -4.43 -8.03
N TRP A 404 -6.25 -4.93 -6.87
CA TRP A 404 -6.86 -4.36 -5.66
C TRP A 404 -5.89 -3.95 -4.54
N TYR A 405 -4.58 -4.14 -4.77
CA TYR A 405 -3.59 -4.19 -3.67
C TYR A 405 -2.40 -3.25 -3.86
N GLY A 406 -2.25 -2.67 -5.05
CA GLY A 406 -1.06 -1.92 -5.43
C GLY A 406 -1.40 -0.55 -5.97
N ILE A 407 -0.50 0.40 -5.70
CA ILE A 407 -0.60 1.78 -6.15
C ILE A 407 0.22 2.06 -7.41
N THR A 408 1.03 1.12 -7.89
CA THR A 408 1.87 1.31 -9.08
C THR A 408 1.13 0.88 -10.33
N GLN A 409 1.33 1.55 -11.45
CA GLN A 409 0.65 1.26 -12.70
C GLN A 409 1.02 -0.10 -13.30
N ASN A 410 0.00 -0.85 -13.74
CA ASN A 410 0.14 -1.99 -14.64
C ASN A 410 -0.85 -1.83 -15.80
N LYS A 411 -0.47 -1.02 -16.79
CA LYS A 411 -1.34 -0.67 -17.94
C LYS A 411 -1.57 -1.82 -18.93
N LEU A 412 -0.87 -2.94 -18.77
CA LEU A 412 -1.01 -4.11 -19.65
C LEU A 412 -2.27 -4.93 -19.38
N LYS A 413 -2.93 -4.66 -18.24
CA LYS A 413 -4.14 -5.36 -17.83
C LYS A 413 -5.10 -4.36 -17.20
N LYS A 414 -6.38 -4.47 -17.53
CA LYS A 414 -7.46 -3.82 -16.79
C LYS A 414 -8.16 -4.86 -15.92
N VAL A 415 -8.58 -4.45 -14.73
CA VAL A 415 -9.27 -5.34 -13.78
C VAL A 415 -10.53 -4.65 -13.27
N MET A 416 -11.60 -5.42 -13.09
CA MET A 416 -12.83 -4.94 -12.48
C MET A 416 -12.64 -4.86 -10.96
N VAL A 417 -13.02 -3.73 -10.35
CA VAL A 417 -12.77 -3.45 -8.93
C VAL A 417 -14.00 -2.83 -8.27
N PRO A 418 -14.51 -3.39 -7.14
CA PRO A 418 -15.60 -2.80 -6.37
C PRO A 418 -15.08 -1.70 -5.44
N GLU A 419 -15.38 -0.44 -5.70
CA GLU A 419 -14.76 0.66 -4.95
C GLU A 419 -15.77 1.71 -4.48
N LEU A 420 -16.53 2.30 -5.40
CA LEU A 420 -17.25 3.53 -5.13
C LEU A 420 -18.58 3.27 -4.40
N LEU A 421 -18.87 4.07 -3.38
CA LEU A 421 -20.16 4.09 -2.69
C LEU A 421 -21.06 5.16 -3.30
N LEU A 422 -21.96 4.75 -4.20
CA LEU A 422 -22.79 5.66 -4.98
C LEU A 422 -24.24 5.69 -4.51
N ASN A 423 -24.88 6.83 -4.71
CA ASN A 423 -26.34 6.95 -4.73
C ASN A 423 -26.89 6.72 -6.15
N ASP A 424 -26.14 7.09 -7.18
CA ASP A 424 -26.49 6.87 -8.58
C ASP A 424 -25.53 5.87 -9.24
N ASP A 425 -25.96 4.62 -9.42
CA ASP A 425 -25.14 3.58 -10.09
C ASP A 425 -24.73 4.00 -11.50
N SER A 426 -25.53 4.85 -12.17
CA SER A 426 -25.27 5.32 -13.53
C SER A 426 -24.19 6.39 -13.60
N LEU A 427 -23.74 6.97 -12.46
CA LEU A 427 -22.67 7.95 -12.44
C LEU A 427 -21.42 7.43 -13.15
N VAL A 428 -21.11 6.14 -12.98
CA VAL A 428 -20.08 5.45 -13.77
C VAL A 428 -20.77 4.40 -14.64
N LYS A 429 -20.79 4.61 -15.95
CA LYS A 429 -21.21 3.57 -16.90
C LYS A 429 -19.99 2.73 -17.28
N VAL A 430 -20.13 1.41 -17.21
CA VAL A 430 -19.05 0.47 -17.47
C VAL A 430 -19.35 -0.29 -18.77
N ASP A 431 -18.43 -0.21 -19.72
CA ASP A 431 -18.43 -1.00 -20.96
C ASP A 431 -17.54 -2.22 -20.75
N THR A 432 -18.15 -3.38 -20.53
CA THR A 432 -17.43 -4.64 -20.27
C THR A 432 -16.84 -5.28 -21.52
N GLU A 433 -17.28 -4.89 -22.71
CA GLU A 433 -16.72 -5.40 -23.97
C GLU A 433 -15.39 -4.71 -24.29
N LYS A 434 -15.31 -3.40 -24.04
CA LYS A 434 -14.10 -2.59 -24.27
C LYS A 434 -13.21 -2.44 -23.04
N GLU A 435 -13.69 -2.87 -21.88
CA GLU A 435 -13.07 -2.62 -20.58
C GLU A 435 -12.85 -1.11 -20.34
N GLU A 436 -13.89 -0.31 -20.56
CA GLU A 436 -13.85 1.15 -20.44
C GLU A 436 -14.89 1.66 -19.45
N ASN A 437 -14.54 2.74 -18.76
CA ASN A 437 -15.42 3.47 -17.87
C ASN A 437 -15.81 4.80 -18.51
N TYR A 438 -17.06 5.18 -18.32
CA TYR A 438 -17.63 6.43 -18.78
C TYR A 438 -18.26 7.15 -17.59
N LEU A 439 -17.79 8.35 -17.27
CA LEU A 439 -18.27 9.15 -16.17
C LEU A 439 -19.40 10.07 -16.65
N LYS A 440 -20.47 10.15 -15.87
CA LYS A 440 -21.60 11.05 -16.11
C LYS A 440 -21.29 12.44 -15.56
N LEU A 441 -21.40 13.46 -16.42
CA LEU A 441 -21.20 14.86 -16.10
C LEU A 441 -22.53 15.61 -16.17
N SER A 442 -22.86 16.39 -15.15
CA SER A 442 -24.13 17.12 -15.01
C SER A 442 -24.00 18.58 -15.41
N PHE A 443 -24.07 18.87 -16.72
CA PHE A 443 -24.05 20.24 -17.22
C PHE A 443 -25.44 20.91 -17.10
N PRO A 444 -25.50 22.27 -17.13
CA PRO A 444 -26.78 22.98 -17.15
C PRO A 444 -27.69 22.63 -18.34
N ASP A 445 -27.14 22.21 -19.48
CA ASP A 445 -27.86 21.84 -20.70
C ASP A 445 -28.23 20.34 -20.77
N GLY A 446 -27.77 19.53 -19.80
CA GLY A 446 -28.06 18.11 -19.71
C GLY A 446 -26.87 17.25 -19.28
N GLU A 447 -27.14 15.98 -19.05
CA GLU A 447 -26.10 15.01 -18.68
C GLU A 447 -25.35 14.50 -19.91
N LYS A 448 -24.03 14.33 -19.78
CA LYS A 448 -23.16 13.77 -20.84
C LYS A 448 -22.20 12.76 -20.24
N TYR A 449 -21.95 11.67 -20.96
CA TYR A 449 -20.94 10.69 -20.58
C TYR A 449 -19.60 11.00 -21.27
N VAL A 450 -18.51 10.90 -20.51
CA VAL A 450 -17.14 11.05 -21.01
C VAL A 450 -16.32 9.82 -20.66
N CYS A 451 -15.49 9.33 -21.59
CA CYS A 451 -14.62 8.20 -21.30
C CYS A 451 -13.52 8.62 -20.32
N VAL A 452 -13.33 7.82 -19.27
CA VAL A 452 -12.29 8.00 -18.23
C VAL A 452 -11.39 6.75 -18.16
N SER A 453 -11.03 6.22 -19.34
CA SER A 453 -10.17 5.04 -19.47
C SER A 453 -9.10 5.20 -20.55
N ASN A 454 -8.74 6.45 -20.86
CA ASN A 454 -7.73 6.76 -21.86
C ASN A 454 -6.33 6.50 -21.28
N LEU A 455 -5.54 5.65 -21.94
CA LEU A 455 -4.17 5.32 -21.55
C LEU A 455 -3.18 6.49 -21.76
N GLU A 456 -3.48 7.37 -22.72
CA GLU A 456 -2.66 8.51 -23.13
C GLU A 456 -3.50 9.80 -23.09
N GLU A 457 -3.83 10.23 -21.88
CA GLU A 457 -4.60 11.46 -21.68
C GLU A 457 -3.72 12.71 -21.89
N SER A 458 -4.21 13.67 -22.68
CA SER A 458 -3.45 14.90 -22.96
C SER A 458 -3.47 15.84 -21.75
N ALA A 459 -2.45 16.70 -21.63
CA ALA A 459 -2.40 17.71 -20.57
C ALA A 459 -3.62 18.65 -20.58
N GLU A 460 -4.19 18.93 -21.76
CA GLU A 460 -5.41 19.74 -21.88
C GLU A 460 -6.64 18.98 -21.35
N SER A 461 -6.77 17.68 -21.63
CA SER A 461 -7.86 16.85 -21.09
C SER A 461 -7.76 16.76 -19.56
N ILE A 462 -6.55 16.53 -19.04
CA ILE A 462 -6.28 16.52 -17.59
C ILE A 462 -6.60 17.88 -16.95
N ALA A 463 -6.33 19.00 -17.63
CA ALA A 463 -6.68 20.32 -17.12
C ALA A 463 -8.21 20.53 -17.09
N LYS A 464 -8.91 20.09 -18.14
CA LYS A 464 -10.38 20.17 -18.22
C LYS A 464 -11.07 19.31 -17.17
N SER A 465 -10.55 18.11 -16.89
CA SER A 465 -11.17 17.19 -15.91
C SER A 465 -11.13 17.69 -14.47
N GLN A 466 -10.33 18.71 -14.17
CA GLN A 466 -10.29 19.35 -12.85
C GLN A 466 -11.29 20.50 -12.70
N SER A 467 -11.86 20.99 -13.81
CA SER A 467 -12.78 22.13 -13.82
C SER A 467 -14.16 21.71 -13.36
N VAL A 468 -14.72 22.36 -12.34
CA VAL A 468 -16.12 22.15 -11.94
C VAL A 468 -17.12 22.56 -13.02
N LYS A 469 -16.70 23.38 -14.00
CA LYS A 469 -17.54 23.81 -15.13
C LYS A 469 -17.49 22.84 -16.29
N ASP A 470 -16.31 22.35 -16.63
CA ASP A 470 -16.10 21.48 -17.79
C ASP A 470 -16.23 19.99 -17.44
N PHE A 471 -16.14 19.67 -16.14
CA PHE A 471 -16.25 18.34 -15.60
C PHE A 471 -17.18 18.30 -14.37
N PRO A 472 -18.44 18.74 -14.46
CA PRO A 472 -19.35 18.84 -13.30
C PRO A 472 -19.81 17.46 -12.81
N VAL A 473 -18.92 16.74 -12.12
CA VAL A 473 -19.22 15.42 -11.52
C VAL A 473 -20.09 15.63 -10.29
N LYS A 474 -21.22 14.94 -10.24
CA LYS A 474 -22.18 15.02 -9.15
C LYS A 474 -22.88 13.68 -8.95
N ASP A 475 -22.91 13.20 -7.70
CA ASP A 475 -23.74 12.05 -7.33
C ASP A 475 -25.16 12.51 -6.94
N SER A 476 -26.11 11.59 -6.98
CA SER A 476 -27.48 11.86 -6.53
C SER A 476 -27.50 12.13 -5.01
N PRO A 477 -28.35 13.03 -4.50
CA PRO A 477 -28.51 13.22 -3.05
C PRO A 477 -29.22 12.04 -2.36
N VAL A 478 -29.83 11.13 -3.13
CA VAL A 478 -30.57 9.96 -2.63
C VAL A 478 -30.27 8.73 -3.48
N LEU A 479 -30.29 7.54 -2.87
CA LEU A 479 -30.12 6.29 -3.60
C LEU A 479 -31.20 6.12 -4.68
N LEU A 480 -30.79 6.08 -5.94
CA LEU A 480 -31.65 5.87 -7.10
C LEU A 480 -31.88 4.37 -7.34
N PRO A 481 -32.95 4.01 -8.08
CA PRO A 481 -33.15 2.63 -8.52
C PRO A 481 -31.95 2.13 -9.34
N VAL A 482 -31.60 0.85 -9.21
CA VAL A 482 -30.50 0.23 -9.94
C VAL A 482 -30.98 -0.95 -10.76
N ASP A 483 -30.37 -1.14 -11.93
CA ASP A 483 -30.61 -2.32 -12.75
C ASP A 483 -29.61 -3.43 -12.39
N ILE A 484 -30.09 -4.66 -12.37
CA ILE A 484 -29.27 -5.86 -12.15
C ILE A 484 -29.41 -6.75 -13.39
N PRO A 485 -28.34 -6.93 -14.19
CA PRO A 485 -28.42 -7.70 -15.42
C PRO A 485 -28.70 -9.18 -15.14
N ALA A 486 -29.11 -9.91 -16.18
CA ALA A 486 -29.32 -11.36 -16.09
C ALA A 486 -28.03 -12.08 -15.69
N ASN A 487 -28.17 -13.04 -14.76
CA ASN A 487 -27.05 -13.72 -14.09
C ASN A 487 -26.05 -12.77 -13.40
N GLY A 488 -26.50 -11.55 -13.07
CA GLY A 488 -25.68 -10.52 -12.46
C GLY A 488 -26.00 -10.31 -10.99
N ILE A 489 -25.14 -9.51 -10.36
CA ILE A 489 -25.29 -9.12 -8.96
C ILE A 489 -25.19 -7.61 -8.76
N LYS A 490 -25.68 -7.14 -7.61
CA LYS A 490 -25.36 -5.82 -7.09
C LYS A 490 -25.15 -5.84 -5.59
N GLN A 491 -24.01 -5.33 -5.14
CA GLN A 491 -23.69 -5.16 -3.72
C GLN A 491 -24.21 -3.81 -3.22
N PHE A 492 -24.71 -3.81 -1.98
CA PHE A 492 -25.09 -2.61 -1.24
C PHE A 492 -24.28 -2.53 0.04
N TRP A 493 -23.79 -1.32 0.33
CA TRP A 493 -23.14 -0.96 1.59
C TRP A 493 -24.15 -0.27 2.48
N VAL A 494 -24.19 -0.65 3.76
CA VAL A 494 -25.09 -0.10 4.77
C VAL A 494 -24.24 0.49 5.88
N THR A 495 -24.38 1.77 6.17
CA THR A 495 -23.71 2.43 7.30
C THR A 495 -24.73 2.76 8.37
N VAL A 496 -24.58 2.19 9.57
CA VAL A 496 -25.45 2.46 10.71
C VAL A 496 -24.76 3.45 11.64
N LYS A 497 -25.32 4.65 11.77
CA LYS A 497 -24.87 5.68 12.72
C LYS A 497 -25.68 5.60 14.00
N VAL A 498 -25.13 5.03 15.07
CA VAL A 498 -25.85 4.94 16.35
C VAL A 498 -25.90 6.31 17.03
N PRO A 499 -27.08 6.84 17.38
CA PRO A 499 -27.17 8.09 18.12
C PRO A 499 -26.40 8.04 19.45
N GLU A 500 -25.76 9.15 19.80
CA GLU A 500 -25.01 9.35 21.06
C GLU A 500 -25.84 9.07 22.32
N ASN A 501 -27.16 9.17 22.24
CA ASN A 501 -28.11 8.95 23.33
C ASN A 501 -29.00 7.72 23.12
N ALA A 502 -28.69 6.86 22.13
CA ALA A 502 -29.45 5.63 21.90
C ALA A 502 -29.45 4.76 23.16
N SER A 503 -30.59 4.18 23.52
CA SER A 503 -30.64 3.27 24.66
C SER A 503 -29.90 1.97 24.33
N PRO A 504 -29.28 1.30 25.30
CA PRO A 504 -28.73 -0.02 25.09
C PRO A 504 -29.82 -1.06 24.82
N GLY A 505 -29.53 -2.04 23.97
CA GLY A 505 -30.46 -3.12 23.63
C GLY A 505 -30.38 -3.58 22.19
N ILE A 506 -31.36 -4.37 21.78
CA ILE A 506 -31.48 -4.87 20.40
C ILE A 506 -32.60 -4.11 19.71
N TYR A 507 -32.24 -3.38 18.67
CA TYR A 507 -33.17 -2.73 17.76
C TYR A 507 -33.31 -3.57 16.50
N THR A 508 -34.53 -3.65 15.98
CA THR A 508 -34.84 -4.40 14.76
C THR A 508 -35.59 -3.52 13.77
N GLY A 509 -35.14 -3.52 12.52
CA GLY A 509 -35.83 -2.88 11.41
C GLY A 509 -35.78 -3.73 10.15
N LYS A 510 -36.34 -3.21 9.05
CA LYS A 510 -36.33 -3.89 7.76
C LYS A 510 -35.70 -3.02 6.69
N ILE A 511 -34.90 -3.65 5.83
CA ILE A 511 -34.49 -3.11 4.53
C ILE A 511 -35.43 -3.73 3.50
N GLN A 512 -36.22 -2.89 2.83
CA GLN A 512 -37.15 -3.28 1.77
C GLN A 512 -36.44 -3.22 0.42
N ILE A 513 -36.66 -4.23 -0.40
CA ILE A 513 -36.11 -4.36 -1.74
C ILE A 513 -37.28 -4.58 -2.70
N VAL A 514 -37.43 -3.71 -3.69
CA VAL A 514 -38.56 -3.75 -4.63
C VAL A 514 -38.07 -3.51 -6.05
N SER A 515 -38.35 -4.43 -6.99
CA SER A 515 -38.07 -4.24 -8.43
C SER A 515 -39.15 -3.39 -9.11
N GLY A 516 -38.83 -2.78 -10.25
CA GLY A 516 -39.82 -2.07 -11.06
C GLY A 516 -40.96 -2.98 -11.55
N GLY A 517 -40.71 -4.29 -11.67
CA GLY A 517 -41.68 -5.32 -12.03
C GLY A 517 -42.56 -5.81 -10.87
N GLY A 518 -42.38 -5.28 -9.65
CA GLY A 518 -43.19 -5.59 -8.48
C GLY A 518 -42.69 -6.77 -7.61
N ASP A 519 -41.54 -7.35 -7.94
CA ASP A 519 -40.91 -8.35 -7.08
C ASP A 519 -40.42 -7.70 -5.79
N ASN A 520 -40.61 -8.38 -4.67
CA ASN A 520 -40.21 -7.85 -3.38
C ASN A 520 -39.38 -8.86 -2.58
N ALA A 521 -38.44 -8.32 -1.81
CA ALA A 521 -37.70 -9.04 -0.79
C ALA A 521 -37.50 -8.11 0.42
N SER A 522 -37.20 -8.69 1.58
CA SER A 522 -36.84 -7.90 2.74
C SER A 522 -35.74 -8.56 3.54
N LEU A 523 -34.84 -7.73 4.07
CA LEU A 523 -33.81 -8.11 5.03
C LEU A 523 -34.13 -7.51 6.38
N THR A 524 -33.96 -8.27 7.44
CA THR A 524 -34.05 -7.77 8.82
C THR A 524 -32.69 -7.20 9.20
N LEU A 525 -32.64 -5.94 9.65
CA LEU A 525 -31.45 -5.35 10.24
C LEU A 525 -31.58 -5.39 11.76
N ASN A 526 -30.73 -6.19 12.41
CA ASN A 526 -30.62 -6.27 13.85
C ASN A 526 -29.40 -5.46 14.32
N LEU A 527 -29.64 -4.43 15.13
CA LEU A 527 -28.58 -3.63 15.74
C LEU A 527 -28.55 -3.90 17.24
N LYS A 528 -27.42 -4.37 17.76
CA LYS A 528 -27.15 -4.42 19.21
C LYS A 528 -26.39 -3.17 19.63
N VAL A 529 -27.06 -2.29 20.36
CA VAL A 529 -26.46 -1.11 20.99
C VAL A 529 -25.89 -1.50 22.36
N LEU A 530 -24.58 -1.32 22.52
CA LEU A 530 -23.85 -1.63 23.74
C LEU A 530 -24.07 -0.56 24.84
N PRO A 531 -23.94 -0.92 26.13
CA PRO A 531 -24.23 -0.01 27.25
C PRO A 531 -23.08 0.95 27.58
N PHE A 532 -22.37 1.45 26.57
CA PHE A 532 -21.26 2.39 26.74
C PHE A 532 -21.02 3.23 25.48
N LYS A 533 -20.28 4.34 25.67
CA LYS A 533 -19.67 5.15 24.61
C LYS A 533 -18.21 4.79 24.47
N LEU A 534 -17.66 4.87 23.26
CA LEU A 534 -16.23 4.73 23.07
C LEU A 534 -15.50 5.96 23.63
N PRO A 535 -14.36 5.78 24.32
CA PRO A 535 -13.49 6.90 24.64
C PRO A 535 -12.90 7.47 23.35
N LYS A 536 -12.32 8.68 23.43
CA LYS A 536 -11.46 9.17 22.36
C LYS A 536 -10.38 8.12 22.05
N PRO A 537 -10.04 7.89 20.76
CA PRO A 537 -8.94 7.00 20.40
C PRO A 537 -7.65 7.35 21.16
N TYR A 538 -6.88 6.34 21.53
CA TYR A 538 -5.60 6.56 22.23
C TYR A 538 -4.52 7.12 21.30
N TYR A 539 -4.70 6.99 19.99
CA TYR A 539 -3.78 7.42 18.93
C TYR A 539 -4.41 8.53 18.07
N ASP A 540 -3.56 9.30 17.40
CA ASP A 540 -3.94 10.36 16.47
C ASP A 540 -4.31 9.75 15.10
N SER A 541 -5.60 9.77 14.75
CA SER A 541 -6.07 9.40 13.40
C SER A 541 -5.98 10.62 12.48
N SER A 542 -4.98 10.61 11.59
CA SER A 542 -4.67 11.71 10.68
C SER A 542 -4.49 11.22 9.25
N ILE A 543 -4.40 12.15 8.31
CA ILE A 543 -4.16 11.89 6.89
C ILE A 543 -3.57 13.14 6.24
N TYR A 544 -2.85 12.95 5.13
CA TYR A 544 -2.46 14.09 4.29
C TYR A 544 -3.69 14.63 3.57
N TYR A 545 -4.05 15.89 3.86
CA TYR A 545 -5.12 16.61 3.20
C TYR A 545 -4.53 17.71 2.32
N CYS A 546 -4.24 17.34 1.06
CA CYS A 546 -3.55 18.19 0.08
C CYS A 546 -4.39 19.35 -0.44
N SER A 547 -5.66 19.41 -0.05
CA SER A 547 -6.63 20.38 -0.54
C SER A 547 -6.54 21.71 0.20
N VAL A 548 -6.85 22.79 -0.51
CA VAL A 548 -6.81 24.17 -0.01
C VAL A 548 -8.08 24.91 -0.38
N LEU A 549 -8.49 25.87 0.43
CA LEU A 549 -9.64 26.71 0.15
C LEU A 549 -9.34 27.64 -1.04
N ASP A 550 -10.22 27.65 -2.05
CA ASP A 550 -10.14 28.59 -3.17
C ASP A 550 -10.64 29.98 -2.72
N PRO A 551 -9.82 31.03 -2.78
CA PRO A 551 -10.27 32.38 -2.43
C PRO A 551 -11.43 32.88 -3.28
N ARG A 552 -11.63 32.33 -4.49
CA ARG A 552 -12.72 32.70 -5.41
C ARG A 552 -13.96 31.81 -5.27
N ASP A 553 -13.91 30.82 -4.38
CA ASP A 553 -14.99 29.87 -4.14
C ASP A 553 -15.38 28.98 -5.33
N ILE A 554 -14.51 28.82 -6.32
CA ILE A 554 -14.82 28.03 -7.52
C ILE A 554 -14.65 26.54 -7.23
N GLY A 555 -13.51 26.16 -6.62
CA GLY A 555 -13.20 24.76 -6.33
C GLY A 555 -12.71 23.97 -7.55
N SER A 556 -12.56 22.65 -7.39
CA SER A 556 -12.06 21.75 -8.44
C SER A 556 -12.53 20.31 -8.25
N ILE A 557 -12.54 19.53 -9.33
CA ILE A 557 -12.69 18.06 -9.31
C ILE A 557 -11.31 17.43 -9.22
N SER A 558 -10.57 17.80 -8.18
CA SER A 558 -9.18 17.40 -7.96
C SER A 558 -8.86 17.39 -6.48
N SER A 559 -7.67 16.92 -6.11
CA SER A 559 -7.15 16.97 -4.74
C SER A 559 -6.65 18.36 -4.29
N GLY A 560 -6.79 19.38 -5.15
CA GLY A 560 -6.28 20.74 -4.93
C GLY A 560 -7.34 21.70 -4.36
N SER A 561 -7.63 22.78 -5.10
CA SER A 561 -8.52 23.86 -4.64
C SER A 561 -9.96 23.38 -4.41
N LYS A 562 -10.57 23.82 -3.30
CA LYS A 562 -11.95 23.50 -2.92
C LYS A 562 -12.78 24.76 -2.74
N SER A 563 -14.03 24.75 -3.19
CA SER A 563 -15.01 25.75 -2.73
C SER A 563 -15.33 25.54 -1.26
N ARG A 564 -16.01 26.50 -0.63
CA ARG A 564 -16.50 26.37 0.76
C ARG A 564 -17.41 25.17 0.93
N THR A 565 -18.27 24.90 -0.06
CA THR A 565 -19.17 23.74 -0.08
C THR A 565 -18.37 22.43 -0.11
N GLN A 566 -17.39 22.33 -1.03
CA GLN A 566 -16.54 21.14 -1.12
C GLN A 566 -15.71 20.92 0.15
N LEU A 567 -15.08 21.98 0.67
CA LEU A 567 -14.29 21.91 1.90
C LEU A 567 -15.15 21.46 3.08
N ALA A 568 -16.34 22.04 3.26
CA ALA A 568 -17.24 21.65 4.34
C ALA A 568 -17.68 20.18 4.24
N ALA A 569 -17.95 19.69 3.03
CA ALA A 569 -18.31 18.29 2.80
C ALA A 569 -17.15 17.33 3.14
N GLU A 570 -15.94 17.63 2.67
CA GLU A 570 -14.74 16.82 2.91
C GLU A 570 -14.33 16.82 4.38
N LEU A 571 -14.37 17.97 5.07
CA LEU A 571 -14.08 18.06 6.49
C LEU A 571 -15.10 17.28 7.33
N LYS A 572 -16.39 17.40 7.00
CA LYS A 572 -17.44 16.62 7.67
C LYS A 572 -17.20 15.13 7.48
N ASN A 573 -16.94 14.69 6.25
CA ASN A 573 -16.67 13.29 5.93
C ASN A 573 -15.47 12.76 6.73
N MET A 574 -14.33 13.48 6.74
CA MET A 574 -13.17 13.08 7.56
C MET A 574 -13.52 12.89 9.05
N VAL A 575 -14.31 13.79 9.64
CA VAL A 575 -14.74 13.67 11.05
C VAL A 575 -15.64 12.45 11.25
N GLU A 576 -16.54 12.14 10.31
CA GLU A 576 -17.39 10.95 10.36
C GLU A 576 -16.59 9.65 10.26
N HIS A 577 -15.41 9.68 9.62
CA HIS A 577 -14.44 8.58 9.58
C HIS A 577 -13.40 8.61 10.73
N GLY A 578 -13.60 9.49 11.73
CA GLY A 578 -12.71 9.60 12.89
C GLY A 578 -11.38 10.32 12.64
N ILE A 579 -11.21 10.96 11.47
CA ILE A 579 -10.06 11.79 11.13
C ILE A 579 -10.35 13.23 11.60
N THR A 580 -9.90 13.57 12.80
CA THR A 580 -10.24 14.86 13.44
C THR A 580 -9.11 15.89 13.40
N ASN A 581 -7.94 15.53 12.89
CA ASN A 581 -6.80 16.45 12.76
C ASN A 581 -5.89 16.09 11.57
N PRO A 582 -6.36 16.28 10.32
CA PRO A 582 -5.56 16.05 9.12
C PRO A 582 -4.46 17.10 8.96
N ILE A 583 -3.36 16.72 8.30
CA ILE A 583 -2.27 17.65 7.95
C ILE A 583 -2.82 18.73 7.02
N THR A 584 -2.60 20.01 7.36
CA THR A 584 -3.10 21.13 6.56
C THR A 584 -2.06 21.65 5.57
N TYR A 585 -2.49 21.77 4.31
CA TYR A 585 -1.72 22.37 3.21
C TYR A 585 -2.09 23.84 2.95
N GLN A 586 -3.08 24.39 3.68
CA GLN A 586 -3.54 25.76 3.49
C GLN A 586 -2.39 26.75 3.70
N GLY A 587 -2.10 27.57 2.69
CA GLY A 587 -1.02 28.56 2.77
C GLY A 587 -1.34 29.73 3.71
N PHE A 588 -0.29 30.42 4.16
CA PHE A 588 -0.37 31.55 5.11
C PHE A 588 -0.26 32.93 4.47
N ASP A 589 0.11 33.01 3.19
CA ASP A 589 0.26 34.32 2.51
C ASP A 589 -1.07 35.09 2.52
N ASN A 590 -2.20 34.37 2.61
CA ASN A 590 -3.51 34.94 2.91
C ASN A 590 -3.99 34.48 4.30
N LYS A 591 -3.67 35.27 5.33
CA LYS A 591 -4.01 34.96 6.74
C LYS A 591 -5.51 34.88 6.99
N GLU A 592 -6.31 35.70 6.32
CA GLU A 592 -7.77 35.68 6.46
C GLU A 592 -8.37 34.40 5.87
N LEU A 593 -7.85 33.95 4.73
CA LEU A 593 -8.24 32.66 4.14
C LEU A 593 -7.83 31.47 5.02
N LEU A 594 -6.67 31.55 5.67
CA LEU A 594 -6.26 30.53 6.64
C LEU A 594 -7.19 30.53 7.87
N LYS A 595 -7.56 31.70 8.40
CA LYS A 595 -8.56 31.80 9.49
C LYS A 595 -9.89 31.18 9.09
N GLU A 596 -10.35 31.45 7.87
CA GLU A 596 -11.58 30.87 7.34
C GLU A 596 -11.48 29.34 7.25
N HIS A 597 -10.38 28.81 6.75
CA HIS A 597 -10.12 27.37 6.70
C HIS A 597 -10.09 26.74 8.12
N LEU A 598 -9.43 27.38 9.08
CA LEU A 598 -9.40 26.92 10.49
C LEU A 598 -10.80 26.97 11.14
N ALA A 599 -11.60 27.99 10.82
CA ALA A 599 -12.99 28.08 11.26
C ALA A 599 -13.86 26.97 10.65
N ALA A 600 -13.67 26.65 9.36
CA ALA A 600 -14.36 25.53 8.71
C ALA A 600 -14.01 24.19 9.37
N ARG A 601 -12.73 23.97 9.72
CA ARG A 601 -12.28 22.79 10.50
C ARG A 601 -13.00 22.71 11.85
N ALA A 602 -13.01 23.79 12.61
CA ALA A 602 -13.70 23.84 13.90
C ALA A 602 -15.21 23.59 13.76
N ALA A 603 -15.85 24.16 12.74
CA ALA A 603 -17.27 23.96 12.46
C ALA A 603 -17.62 22.51 12.11
N ALA A 604 -16.71 21.77 11.48
CA ALA A 604 -16.86 20.34 11.21
C ALA A 604 -16.64 19.47 12.46
N GLY A 605 -16.09 20.03 13.55
CA GLY A 605 -15.78 19.31 14.79
C GLY A 605 -14.31 18.88 14.92
N MET A 606 -13.41 19.43 14.10
CA MET A 606 -11.98 19.18 14.22
C MET A 606 -11.33 20.05 15.29
N ASP A 607 -10.30 19.51 15.93
CA ASP A 607 -9.41 20.28 16.80
C ASP A 607 -8.27 20.86 15.97
N ASN A 608 -8.01 22.15 16.15
CA ASN A 608 -6.89 22.84 15.50
C ASN A 608 -5.63 22.85 16.38
N ASP A 609 -5.67 22.20 17.55
CA ASP A 609 -4.58 22.20 18.53
C ASP A 609 -4.28 20.78 19.06
N PRO A 610 -3.14 20.16 18.67
CA PRO A 610 -2.06 20.72 17.87
C PRO A 610 -2.42 20.93 16.40
N LEU A 611 -1.76 21.86 15.72
CA LEU A 611 -1.85 22.02 14.26
C LEU A 611 -0.66 21.35 13.55
N TYR A 612 -0.94 20.36 12.70
CA TYR A 612 0.06 19.73 11.82
C TYR A 612 0.12 20.48 10.48
N TYR A 613 1.13 21.34 10.33
CA TYR A 613 1.15 22.37 9.29
C TYR A 613 2.21 22.14 8.21
N LEU A 614 1.76 22.06 6.96
CA LEU A 614 2.59 21.86 5.76
C LEU A 614 2.43 23.00 4.73
N GLY A 615 1.63 24.04 5.01
CA GLY A 615 1.33 25.12 4.06
C GLY A 615 2.50 25.98 3.55
N PHE A 616 3.74 25.77 4.04
CA PHE A 616 4.98 26.37 3.49
C PHE A 616 5.90 25.36 2.79
N GLY A 617 5.54 24.08 2.79
CA GLY A 617 6.48 23.01 2.53
C GLY A 617 7.68 23.04 3.50
N PRO A 618 8.83 22.47 3.11
CA PRO A 618 10.05 22.56 3.91
C PRO A 618 10.55 24.02 3.95
N PHE A 619 10.74 24.55 5.15
CA PHE A 619 11.04 25.96 5.36
C PHE A 619 12.49 26.35 5.01
N GLY A 620 12.62 27.49 4.32
CA GLY A 620 13.89 28.06 3.87
C GLY A 620 14.67 28.76 5.00
N ASN A 621 13.99 29.58 5.80
CA ASN A 621 14.49 30.30 6.97
C ASN A 621 13.44 30.29 8.11
N VAL A 622 13.81 30.80 9.30
CA VAL A 622 12.96 30.75 10.51
C VAL A 622 11.99 31.93 10.66
N ASP A 623 12.08 32.97 9.83
CA ASP A 623 11.24 34.18 9.96
C ASP A 623 9.77 33.86 9.74
N ARG A 624 9.46 33.04 8.74
CA ARG A 624 8.10 32.65 8.40
C ARG A 624 7.45 31.76 9.48
N PRO A 625 8.14 30.74 10.04
CA PRO A 625 7.68 30.07 11.26
C PRO A 625 7.46 30.99 12.46
N ARG A 626 8.32 32.00 12.69
CA ARG A 626 8.14 32.97 13.78
C ARG A 626 6.83 33.74 13.63
N GLU A 627 6.59 34.30 12.45
CA GLU A 627 5.35 35.00 12.14
C GLU A 627 4.12 34.07 12.27
N PHE A 628 4.25 32.82 11.85
CA PHE A 628 3.19 31.82 12.00
C PHE A 628 2.90 31.49 13.46
N MET A 629 3.92 31.39 14.32
CA MET A 629 3.72 31.15 15.75
C MET A 629 2.99 32.32 16.42
N ASP A 630 3.24 33.56 15.99
CA ASP A 630 2.49 34.73 16.47
C ASP A 630 1.01 34.62 16.07
N PHE A 631 0.74 34.31 14.80
CA PHE A 631 -0.62 34.05 14.31
C PHE A 631 -1.30 32.88 15.04
N ALA A 632 -0.59 31.78 15.28
CA ALA A 632 -1.14 30.60 15.95
C ALA A 632 -1.62 30.96 17.36
N ARG A 633 -0.81 31.72 18.13
CA ARG A 633 -1.19 32.19 19.47
C ARG A 633 -2.41 33.11 19.45
N GLU A 634 -2.48 34.03 18.49
CA GLU A 634 -3.65 34.92 18.32
C GLU A 634 -4.94 34.15 17.99
N ASN A 635 -4.83 32.97 17.38
CA ASN A 635 -5.97 32.13 17.00
C ASN A 635 -6.17 30.92 17.92
N GLY A 636 -5.57 30.95 19.13
CA GLY A 636 -5.79 29.93 20.17
C GLY A 636 -5.13 28.57 19.92
N ILE A 637 -4.20 28.48 18.97
CA ILE A 637 -3.43 27.26 18.70
C ILE A 637 -2.19 27.27 19.61
N ARG A 638 -2.07 26.27 20.50
CA ARG A 638 -0.99 26.20 21.48
C ARG A 638 0.23 25.49 20.92
N GLU A 639 0.01 24.42 20.15
CA GLU A 639 1.08 23.61 19.58
C GLU A 639 1.01 23.60 18.05
N VAL A 640 2.13 23.92 17.40
CA VAL A 640 2.27 23.84 15.94
C VAL A 640 3.42 22.89 15.62
N TYR A 641 3.14 21.90 14.79
CA TYR A 641 4.14 21.02 14.20
C TYR A 641 4.41 21.49 12.77
N PHE A 642 5.64 21.90 12.48
CA PHE A 642 6.09 22.33 11.15
C PHE A 642 6.71 21.16 10.38
N TYR A 643 6.38 21.06 9.09
CA TYR A 643 6.87 19.96 8.25
C TYR A 643 8.35 20.13 7.85
N GLY A 644 9.13 19.06 8.00
CA GLY A 644 10.52 18.99 7.52
C GLY A 644 10.64 18.67 6.03
N LYS A 645 11.87 18.47 5.54
CA LYS A 645 12.13 17.96 4.19
C LYS A 645 11.75 16.49 4.12
N ASP A 646 10.75 16.25 3.29
CA ASP A 646 10.10 14.95 3.09
C ASP A 646 11.09 13.82 2.81
N GLU A 647 10.94 12.71 3.55
CA GLU A 647 11.66 11.44 3.36
C GLU A 647 13.20 11.56 3.24
N ALA A 648 13.79 12.63 3.78
CA ALA A 648 15.23 12.87 3.71
C ALA A 648 16.02 11.80 4.48
N LYS A 649 17.19 11.42 3.93
CA LYS A 649 18.13 10.45 4.51
C LYS A 649 19.55 11.01 4.53
N GLY A 650 20.42 10.40 5.32
CA GLY A 650 21.85 10.71 5.39
C GLY A 650 22.10 12.17 5.73
N ASP A 651 23.07 12.77 5.03
CA ASP A 651 23.45 14.16 5.26
C ASP A 651 22.31 15.14 4.96
N ALA A 652 21.41 14.82 4.01
CA ALA A 652 20.27 15.68 3.69
C ALA A 652 19.28 15.77 4.85
N LEU A 653 19.18 14.73 5.69
CA LEU A 653 18.39 14.75 6.92
C LEU A 653 19.10 15.58 8.00
N ILE A 654 20.41 15.34 8.19
CA ILE A 654 21.23 16.03 9.21
C ILE A 654 21.34 17.53 8.95
N GLN A 655 21.39 17.95 7.69
CA GLN A 655 21.45 19.38 7.29
C GLN A 655 20.24 20.20 7.77
N GLN A 656 19.18 19.56 8.27
CA GLN A 656 18.01 20.25 8.81
C GLN A 656 18.12 20.59 10.30
N ARG A 657 19.11 20.04 11.03
CA ARG A 657 19.21 20.16 12.50
C ARG A 657 19.23 21.60 12.98
N GLU A 658 20.02 22.46 12.34
CA GLU A 658 20.12 23.88 12.72
C GLU A 658 18.75 24.55 12.65
N LYS A 659 18.06 24.39 11.53
CA LYS A 659 16.72 24.94 11.31
C LYS A 659 15.70 24.40 12.31
N TRP A 660 15.72 23.11 12.59
CA TRP A 660 14.81 22.51 13.57
C TRP A 660 15.09 23.02 14.98
N THR A 661 16.36 23.32 15.29
CA THR A 661 16.74 23.95 16.57
C THR A 661 16.18 25.36 16.67
N GLU A 662 16.18 26.11 15.58
CA GLU A 662 15.55 27.43 15.54
C GLU A 662 14.03 27.36 15.73
N ILE A 663 13.35 26.38 15.13
CA ILE A 663 11.93 26.13 15.38
C ILE A 663 11.65 25.86 16.86
N HIS A 664 12.44 25.00 17.50
CA HIS A 664 12.30 24.71 18.93
C HIS A 664 12.52 25.96 19.80
N LYS A 665 13.46 26.84 19.45
CA LYS A 665 13.67 28.13 20.14
C LYS A 665 12.46 29.06 20.05
N LEU A 666 11.61 28.90 19.03
CA LEU A 666 10.35 29.63 18.89
C LEU A 666 9.18 28.99 19.65
N GLY A 667 9.38 27.80 20.24
CA GLY A 667 8.33 26.98 20.84
C GLY A 667 7.54 26.15 19.83
N GLY A 668 7.95 26.12 18.56
CA GLY A 668 7.36 25.22 17.56
C GLY A 668 7.91 23.80 17.69
N LYS A 669 7.21 22.84 17.10
CA LYS A 669 7.61 21.43 16.99
C LYS A 669 7.87 21.06 15.53
N VAL A 670 8.51 19.92 15.28
CA VAL A 670 8.83 19.42 13.95
C VAL A 670 8.27 18.02 13.75
N PHE A 671 7.64 17.81 12.60
CA PHE A 671 7.24 16.49 12.12
C PHE A 671 7.60 16.30 10.67
N VAL A 672 7.85 15.06 10.23
CA VAL A 672 8.13 14.76 8.82
C VAL A 672 8.01 13.26 8.54
N ALA A 673 7.66 12.90 7.30
CA ALA A 673 7.78 11.53 6.82
C ALA A 673 9.24 11.05 6.85
N GLY A 674 9.42 9.82 7.30
CA GLY A 674 10.74 9.26 7.56
C GLY A 674 10.74 7.74 7.63
N TYR A 675 11.87 7.19 8.04
CA TYR A 675 12.11 5.76 8.02
C TYR A 675 12.67 5.26 9.36
N LYS A 676 12.30 4.03 9.72
CA LYS A 676 12.91 3.25 10.79
C LYS A 676 14.44 3.21 10.63
N ASP A 677 15.15 3.25 11.76
CA ASP A 677 16.62 3.22 11.88
C ASP A 677 17.37 4.37 11.17
N GLU A 678 16.66 5.30 10.54
CA GLU A 678 17.23 6.46 9.86
C GLU A 678 16.97 7.73 10.66
N ASN A 679 15.69 8.06 10.87
CA ASN A 679 15.29 9.31 11.50
C ASN A 679 15.66 9.37 12.97
N PHE A 680 15.30 8.36 13.77
CA PHE A 680 15.59 8.38 15.20
C PHE A 680 17.10 8.45 15.48
N LYS A 681 17.90 7.66 14.76
CA LYS A 681 19.36 7.61 14.92
C LYS A 681 20.03 8.96 14.71
N LYS A 682 19.51 9.78 13.79
CA LYS A 682 20.14 11.05 13.38
C LYS A 682 19.48 12.28 14.00
N MET A 683 18.19 12.19 14.32
CA MET A 683 17.34 13.32 14.67
C MET A 683 16.37 13.03 15.81
N GLY A 684 16.41 11.87 16.47
CA GLY A 684 15.45 11.49 17.51
C GLY A 684 15.44 12.40 18.74
N ASP A 685 16.52 13.16 18.95
CA ASP A 685 16.62 14.18 19.99
C ASP A 685 15.87 15.48 19.66
N ILE A 686 15.61 15.76 18.38
CA ILE A 686 15.07 17.05 17.90
C ILE A 686 13.80 16.93 17.03
N GLN A 687 13.51 15.76 16.47
CA GLN A 687 12.25 15.53 15.77
C GLN A 687 11.14 15.19 16.78
N ASP A 688 10.03 15.93 16.77
CA ASP A 688 8.96 15.73 17.76
C ASP A 688 8.00 14.60 17.36
N LEU A 689 7.80 14.41 16.06
CA LEU A 689 6.95 13.37 15.50
C LEU A 689 7.55 12.79 14.20
N CYS A 690 7.70 11.48 14.15
CA CYS A 690 8.05 10.77 12.91
C CYS A 690 6.82 10.16 12.26
N VAL A 691 6.56 10.52 11.00
CA VAL A 691 5.56 9.83 10.17
C VAL A 691 6.29 8.67 9.48
N CYS A 692 6.43 7.56 10.18
CA CYS A 692 7.32 6.47 9.83
C CYS A 692 6.72 5.56 8.75
N ALA A 693 7.45 5.38 7.66
CA ALA A 693 7.04 4.57 6.53
C ALA A 693 7.04 3.07 6.82
N PHE A 694 6.06 2.40 6.21
CA PHE A 694 5.87 0.95 6.15
C PHE A 694 5.47 0.31 7.49
N TYR A 695 5.83 -0.97 7.67
CA TYR A 695 5.39 -1.77 8.79
C TYR A 695 5.76 -1.11 10.15
N PRO A 696 4.80 -0.98 11.08
CA PRO A 696 5.03 -0.33 12.37
C PRO A 696 5.70 -1.30 13.36
N TYR A 697 6.98 -1.11 13.65
CA TYR A 697 7.72 -1.95 14.60
C TYR A 697 7.64 -1.42 16.01
N LYS A 698 7.29 -2.27 16.97
CA LYS A 698 7.26 -1.92 18.39
C LYS A 698 8.58 -1.34 18.88
N GLU A 699 9.71 -1.91 18.48
CA GLU A 699 11.05 -1.44 18.90
C GLU A 699 11.36 -0.04 18.36
N GLU A 700 10.77 0.34 17.22
CA GLU A 700 10.90 1.70 16.73
C GLU A 700 10.07 2.66 17.58
N ALA A 701 8.82 2.32 17.91
CA ALA A 701 8.00 3.13 18.80
C ALA A 701 8.66 3.34 20.18
N GLU A 702 9.23 2.28 20.75
CA GLU A 702 9.96 2.35 22.03
C GLU A 702 11.12 3.35 22.00
N LYS A 703 11.84 3.47 20.88
CA LYS A 703 12.89 4.49 20.72
C LYS A 703 12.31 5.90 20.79
N TRP A 704 11.30 6.21 19.97
CA TRP A 704 10.67 7.54 19.96
C TRP A 704 10.10 7.89 21.34
N HIS A 705 9.42 6.95 21.98
CA HIS A 705 8.87 7.12 23.33
C HIS A 705 9.94 7.33 24.40
N SER A 706 11.09 6.67 24.29
CA SER A 706 12.21 6.86 25.23
C SER A 706 12.76 8.29 25.24
N ALA A 707 12.56 9.03 24.14
CA ALA A 707 12.92 10.44 24.00
C ALA A 707 11.73 11.39 24.21
N GLY A 708 10.57 10.89 24.66
CA GLY A 708 9.35 11.67 24.83
C GLY A 708 8.77 12.19 23.51
N ARG A 709 9.03 11.50 22.40
CA ARG A 709 8.60 11.87 21.04
C ARG A 709 7.51 10.93 20.53
N LYS A 710 6.78 11.34 19.49
CA LYS A 710 5.72 10.55 18.86
C LYS A 710 6.20 9.82 17.60
N VAL A 711 5.56 8.71 17.28
CA VAL A 711 5.70 8.02 15.99
C VAL A 711 4.33 7.65 15.42
N TRP A 712 4.11 8.00 14.16
CA TRP A 712 2.94 7.63 13.37
C TRP A 712 3.33 6.63 12.27
N CYS A 713 2.36 5.90 11.74
CA CYS A 713 2.56 4.98 10.62
C CYS A 713 2.05 5.59 9.30
N TYR A 714 2.81 5.36 8.23
CA TYR A 714 2.57 5.86 6.88
C TYR A 714 2.85 4.79 5.82
N GLY A 715 2.09 4.78 4.72
CA GLY A 715 2.39 3.93 3.56
C GLY A 715 2.24 2.43 3.82
N ASN A 716 1.28 2.04 4.68
CA ASN A 716 1.02 0.64 5.04
C ASN A 716 -0.49 0.31 5.10
N PRO A 717 -1.25 0.37 4.00
CA PRO A 717 -0.84 0.73 2.65
C PRO A 717 -0.98 2.24 2.39
N GLN A 718 -0.39 2.71 1.29
CA GLN A 718 -0.67 4.05 0.77
C GLN A 718 -2.15 4.16 0.33
N GLY A 719 -2.70 5.37 0.23
CA GLY A 719 -4.00 5.57 -0.41
C GLY A 719 -4.01 5.03 -1.86
N GLY A 720 -5.19 4.64 -2.36
CA GLY A 720 -5.31 3.94 -3.67
C GLY A 720 -5.14 2.42 -3.59
N VAL A 721 -5.23 1.85 -2.39
CA VAL A 721 -5.44 0.41 -2.17
C VAL A 721 -6.87 0.23 -1.69
N GLU A 722 -7.68 -0.46 -2.48
CA GLU A 722 -9.13 -0.54 -2.29
C GLU A 722 -9.52 -1.57 -1.22
N ASP A 723 -8.59 -2.44 -0.79
CA ASP A 723 -8.83 -3.48 0.21
C ASP A 723 -9.16 -2.91 1.61
N PRO A 724 -10.43 -2.96 2.04
CA PRO A 724 -10.83 -2.37 3.32
C PRO A 724 -10.31 -3.17 4.51
N GLU A 725 -10.11 -4.47 4.34
CA GLU A 725 -9.61 -5.34 5.41
C GLU A 725 -8.14 -5.03 5.71
N VAL A 726 -7.35 -4.70 4.69
CA VAL A 726 -5.96 -4.29 4.87
C VAL A 726 -5.87 -2.95 5.60
N ASN A 727 -6.66 -1.94 5.21
CA ASN A 727 -6.68 -0.64 5.89
C ASN A 727 -7.11 -0.79 7.37
N ARG A 728 -8.21 -1.50 7.66
CA ARG A 728 -8.70 -1.70 9.04
C ARG A 728 -7.69 -2.46 9.91
N ARG A 729 -7.02 -3.47 9.36
CA ARG A 729 -5.99 -4.23 10.10
C ARG A 729 -4.77 -3.37 10.39
N ASN A 730 -4.27 -2.65 9.39
CA ASN A 730 -2.99 -1.97 9.51
C ASN A 730 -3.07 -0.64 10.26
N TYR A 731 -4.10 0.17 10.02
CA TYR A 731 -4.27 1.47 10.69
C TYR A 731 -5.06 1.41 11.99
N GLY A 732 -5.66 0.25 12.30
CA GLY A 732 -6.32 0.00 13.59
C GLY A 732 -5.50 -0.94 14.50
N LEU A 733 -5.66 -2.24 14.30
CA LEU A 733 -5.15 -3.27 15.22
C LEU A 733 -3.62 -3.33 15.27
N LEU A 734 -2.96 -3.19 14.13
CA LEU A 734 -1.51 -3.32 14.04
C LEU A 734 -0.78 -2.16 14.74
N LEU A 735 -1.30 -0.93 14.63
CA LEU A 735 -0.75 0.23 15.36
C LEU A 735 -0.88 0.05 16.87
N TRP A 736 -2.05 -0.43 17.31
CA TRP A 736 -2.29 -0.72 18.72
C TRP A 736 -1.36 -1.78 19.28
N GLN A 737 -1.12 -2.87 18.54
CA GLN A 737 -0.19 -3.92 18.96
C GLN A 737 1.26 -3.44 19.07
N ASN A 738 1.66 -2.45 18.27
CA ASN A 738 3.03 -1.93 18.21
C ASN A 738 3.21 -0.59 18.93
N ASN A 739 2.18 -0.13 19.66
CA ASN A 739 2.21 1.11 20.43
C ASN A 739 2.56 2.35 19.60
N TYR A 740 1.98 2.48 18.40
CA TYR A 740 2.15 3.70 17.58
C TYR A 740 1.18 4.79 18.05
N ASP A 741 1.63 6.05 17.98
CA ASP A 741 0.87 7.21 18.43
C ASP A 741 -0.10 7.74 17.37
N GLY A 742 -0.06 7.21 16.14
CA GLY A 742 -0.90 7.73 15.07
C GLY A 742 -0.85 6.98 13.74
N ALA A 743 -1.84 7.25 12.90
CA ALA A 743 -1.87 6.90 11.49
C ALA A 743 -1.84 8.19 10.66
N CYS A 744 -1.07 8.22 9.56
CA CYS A 744 -1.10 9.34 8.62
C CYS A 744 -0.57 8.90 7.25
N THR A 745 -1.42 8.28 6.44
CA THR A 745 -1.05 7.86 5.09
C THR A 745 -1.28 8.97 4.07
N PHE A 746 -0.59 8.93 2.93
CA PHE A 746 -0.82 9.86 1.83
C PHE A 746 -1.73 9.16 0.79
N ALA A 747 -2.92 9.67 0.49
CA ALA A 747 -3.58 10.86 1.04
C ALA A 747 -5.10 10.66 1.03
N TYR A 748 -5.85 11.61 1.61
CA TYR A 748 -7.33 11.62 1.55
C TYR A 748 -7.84 11.58 0.11
N GLN A 749 -7.24 12.45 -0.72
CA GLN A 749 -7.38 12.49 -2.17
C GLN A 749 -6.05 12.95 -2.74
N TYR A 750 -5.53 12.27 -3.76
CA TYR A 750 -4.38 12.76 -4.51
C TYR A 750 -4.35 12.21 -5.92
N ARG A 751 -4.34 13.12 -6.89
CA ARG A 751 -4.27 12.80 -8.30
C ARG A 751 -2.85 12.93 -8.86
N PHE A 752 -2.45 11.96 -9.66
CA PHE A 752 -1.29 12.03 -10.54
C PHE A 752 -1.65 12.44 -11.97
N GLY A 753 -2.93 12.29 -12.35
CA GLY A 753 -3.46 12.65 -13.66
C GLY A 753 -4.86 13.27 -13.57
N ASN A 754 -5.83 12.70 -14.27
CA ASN A 754 -7.26 12.90 -14.10
C ASN A 754 -7.73 11.96 -12.99
N ILE A 755 -8.27 12.50 -11.90
CA ILE A 755 -8.60 11.72 -10.70
C ILE A 755 -9.60 10.57 -10.96
N TRP A 756 -10.37 10.64 -12.04
CA TRP A 756 -11.35 9.64 -12.46
C TRP A 756 -10.81 8.65 -13.51
N ASN A 757 -9.55 8.77 -13.94
CA ASN A 757 -8.92 7.90 -14.94
C ASN A 757 -7.69 7.19 -14.34
N ASP A 758 -7.86 5.95 -13.92
CA ASP A 758 -6.82 5.18 -13.23
C ASP A 758 -5.67 4.70 -14.15
N PHE A 759 -5.62 5.11 -15.43
CA PHE A 759 -4.70 4.58 -16.44
C PHE A 759 -3.74 5.61 -17.03
N ASP A 760 -3.83 6.88 -16.65
CA ASP A 760 -3.22 7.98 -17.41
C ASP A 760 -1.79 8.34 -16.96
N HIS A 761 -1.37 7.93 -15.77
CA HIS A 761 -0.04 8.27 -15.24
C HIS A 761 0.99 7.14 -15.48
N PRO A 762 2.29 7.42 -15.71
CA PRO A 762 3.29 6.39 -16.05
C PRO A 762 3.69 5.46 -14.89
N ILE A 763 3.56 5.88 -13.63
CA ILE A 763 4.17 5.17 -12.49
C ILE A 763 3.15 4.75 -11.45
N TYR A 764 2.29 5.66 -11.04
CA TYR A 764 1.33 5.50 -9.96
C TYR A 764 -0.11 5.62 -10.45
N ARG A 765 -0.99 4.88 -9.77
CA ARG A 765 -2.43 5.07 -9.72
C ARG A 765 -2.74 6.24 -8.80
N ASP A 766 -3.95 6.78 -8.88
CA ASP A 766 -4.36 7.85 -7.96
C ASP A 766 -4.51 7.31 -6.53
N HIS A 767 -4.24 8.17 -5.55
CA HIS A 767 -4.32 7.81 -4.13
C HIS A 767 -5.58 8.41 -3.52
N ASN A 768 -6.68 7.67 -3.56
CA ASN A 768 -7.99 8.15 -3.14
C ASN A 768 -8.59 7.24 -2.08
N PHE A 769 -9.08 7.82 -0.97
CA PHE A 769 -10.10 7.19 -0.12
C PHE A 769 -11.50 7.72 -0.47
N THR A 770 -11.55 8.90 -1.10
CA THR A 770 -12.77 9.53 -1.59
C THR A 770 -12.51 10.16 -2.95
N TYR A 771 -13.57 10.46 -3.69
CA TYR A 771 -13.49 11.17 -4.96
C TYR A 771 -14.20 12.53 -4.86
N PRO A 772 -13.62 13.60 -5.44
CA PRO A 772 -14.21 14.92 -5.39
C PRO A 772 -15.41 15.03 -6.34
N THR A 773 -16.45 15.74 -5.89
CA THR A 773 -17.59 16.16 -6.71
C THR A 773 -17.79 17.66 -6.57
N VAL A 774 -18.70 18.25 -7.35
CA VAL A 774 -18.98 19.69 -7.29
C VAL A 774 -19.47 20.18 -5.92
N ASP A 775 -20.16 19.33 -5.16
CA ASP A 775 -20.86 19.72 -3.93
C ASP A 775 -20.82 18.69 -2.79
N GLY A 776 -20.08 17.59 -2.95
CA GLY A 776 -19.94 16.55 -1.93
C GLY A 776 -18.70 15.67 -2.13
N VAL A 777 -18.75 14.48 -1.55
CA VAL A 777 -17.71 13.45 -1.68
C VAL A 777 -18.35 12.13 -2.10
N ILE A 778 -17.61 11.33 -2.84
CA ILE A 778 -17.93 9.92 -3.08
C ILE A 778 -16.96 9.10 -2.27
N ASP A 779 -17.47 8.41 -1.25
CA ASP A 779 -16.68 7.49 -0.45
C ASP A 779 -16.31 6.24 -1.25
N THR A 780 -15.22 5.61 -0.85
CA THR A 780 -14.86 4.28 -1.30
C THR A 780 -15.14 3.27 -0.18
N ILE A 781 -15.06 1.98 -0.48
CA ILE A 781 -15.18 0.97 0.57
C ILE A 781 -13.95 0.89 1.49
N ALA A 782 -12.83 1.50 1.10
CA ALA A 782 -11.47 1.29 1.63
C ALA A 782 -11.18 1.91 3.00
#